data_AF-A0A842LWT5-F1
#
_entry.id   AF-A0A842LWT5-F1
#
_cell.length_a   1.000
_cell.length_b   1.000
_cell.length_c   1.000
_cell.angle_alpha   90.00
_cell.angle_beta   90.00
_cell.angle_gamma   90.00
#
_symmetry.space_group_name_H-M   'P 1'
#
loop_
_entity.id
_entity.type
_entity.pdbx_description
1 polymer ?
#
loop_
_entity_poly.entity_id
_entity_poly.type
_entity_poly.pdbx_seq_one_letter_code
_entity_poly.pdbx_strand_id
1 'polypeptide(L)'
;MGGYMGKILRVDLSSREISVEDLDMDVAASFVGGRGYGAKILFEELPIGIDPLSPDNKLIFMTGPLTGTAAPTSGRYSVSTKSPATGTIFDANSGGHFGVELKRSGFDGIIFEGASETPVYLSIINGNAELRDASGLWGLDVFETEVRLKHIVNNQFARVACIGPAGENLVKIAAIMNEKHRTAARGGVGAVMGSKKLKAIVVKGSAEIPLANRYAFMKEVRHATEVLKGHPVTGDGLGRYGTAVLVHIINKAGIFPVRNYSTGVFEDAEKVSGEYMAKTILKGKKGCFACPIMCGRVTRVKLPSGEIVESEGPEYETIWSLGPNCGINDIEVIAYANDLCNRYGIDTISMGQAIGYLMACFENGKVKLEDVGFAPKFGNTEALQKLITMTAFRQGIGDLLAEGTKRAAAKLGGEEYAMHVKGLELPAYDPRGAKGMALAYATSNRGGCHLRAFMIAPEILSLPRYLNPNAYDNKAALTKVMQDVFAVLDSLVLCKYTTLALFSTLLFEPDFYARLLTTATGFYVDREEFYKIGERIYNLERLFNVREGFSRKDDYLPRRLLEVPMPEGPAKGETVDMDRLLNEYYAVRGWDYNGIPTDKKVSQLGLKPLYEGPKLQVAIDERYLKDALPIAEASYRGGADIIEAGTPLIKSEGLRAVKEFRKICPNATIIADLKTFDTGWLETELAVENGADIVTVMGATDDYTIKDAVGAARKYGIKVMVDLMNLKDPISRAMEVEKLGVDIVCMHVGISAQTREREVDQKIALVENLVKSVKIPVAVAGGIKLEVVPLMVNAGAKILIVGGAITKSANPEEATRRFVNLIRTTWNQRNFVANKQ
;
A
#
# COMPACT_ATOMS: atom_id res chain seq x y z
N MET A 1 8.23 -26.63 -13.54
CA MET A 1 7.36 -25.53 -13.07
C MET A 1 6.72 -24.88 -14.29
N GLY A 2 5.48 -24.38 -14.18
CA GLY A 2 4.73 -23.76 -15.28
C GLY A 2 4.35 -22.30 -14.98
N GLY A 3 3.57 -21.68 -15.85
CA GLY A 3 3.06 -20.32 -15.72
C GLY A 3 4.09 -19.24 -16.04
N TYR A 4 5.39 -19.47 -15.84
CA TYR A 4 6.46 -18.50 -16.07
C TYR A 4 7.24 -18.81 -17.35
N MET A 5 7.80 -17.78 -17.97
CA MET A 5 8.82 -17.94 -19.02
C MET A 5 10.21 -18.16 -18.43
N GLY A 6 10.43 -17.74 -17.18
CA GLY A 6 11.65 -17.92 -16.41
C GLY A 6 12.71 -16.84 -16.64
N LYS A 7 12.35 -15.72 -17.29
CA LYS A 7 13.32 -14.69 -17.70
C LYS A 7 12.78 -13.29 -17.48
N ILE A 8 13.65 -12.39 -17.02
CA ILE A 8 13.41 -10.95 -16.92
C ILE A 8 14.43 -10.23 -17.80
N LEU A 9 13.98 -9.22 -18.53
CA LEU A 9 14.87 -8.33 -19.27
C LEU A 9 15.28 -7.16 -18.37
N ARG A 10 16.57 -6.92 -18.18
CA ARG A 10 17.06 -5.70 -17.51
C ARG A 10 17.67 -4.76 -18.55
N VAL A 11 17.28 -3.49 -18.47
CA VAL A 11 17.64 -2.46 -19.45
C VAL A 11 18.14 -1.24 -18.70
N ASP A 12 19.45 -1.00 -18.78
CA ASP A 12 20.05 0.25 -18.33
C ASP A 12 20.05 1.24 -19.50
N LEU A 13 19.23 2.28 -19.37
CA LEU A 13 19.05 3.29 -20.42
C LEU A 13 20.24 4.26 -20.52
N SER A 14 21.06 4.37 -19.47
CA SER A 14 22.24 5.24 -19.48
C SER A 14 23.41 4.59 -20.22
N SER A 15 23.69 3.32 -19.94
CA SER A 15 24.71 2.54 -20.68
C SER A 15 24.20 1.96 -22.01
N ARG A 16 22.87 1.92 -22.19
CA ARG A 16 22.17 1.23 -23.27
C ARG A 16 22.38 -0.29 -23.26
N GLU A 17 22.81 -0.85 -22.14
CA GLU A 17 22.97 -2.27 -21.95
C GLU A 17 21.60 -2.96 -21.80
N ILE A 18 21.47 -4.12 -22.46
CA ILE A 18 20.31 -4.99 -22.34
C ILE A 18 20.82 -6.36 -21.93
N SER A 19 20.41 -6.82 -20.76
CA SER A 19 20.77 -8.13 -20.22
C SER A 19 19.51 -8.95 -19.90
N VAL A 20 19.68 -10.28 -19.87
CA VAL A 20 18.61 -11.21 -19.52
C VAL A 20 19.01 -11.90 -18.24
N GLU A 21 18.13 -11.82 -17.24
CA GLU A 21 18.28 -12.45 -15.94
C GLU A 21 17.28 -13.61 -15.81
N ASP A 22 17.68 -14.66 -15.11
CA ASP A 22 16.75 -15.72 -14.75
C ASP A 22 15.77 -15.19 -13.69
N LEU A 23 14.49 -15.57 -13.82
CA LEU A 23 13.48 -15.29 -12.82
C LEU A 23 13.79 -16.06 -11.54
N ASP A 24 14.00 -15.35 -10.42
CA ASP A 24 14.12 -15.99 -9.11
C ASP A 24 12.80 -16.69 -8.74
N MET A 25 12.86 -18.02 -8.67
CA MET A 25 11.69 -18.86 -8.41
C MET A 25 11.27 -18.88 -6.93
N ASP A 26 12.16 -18.57 -5.99
CA ASP A 26 11.83 -18.45 -4.56
C ASP A 26 11.06 -17.14 -4.31
N VAL A 27 11.45 -16.07 -5.02
CA VAL A 27 10.66 -14.83 -5.06
C VAL A 27 9.33 -15.07 -5.76
N ALA A 28 9.29 -15.78 -6.89
CA ALA A 28 8.04 -16.11 -7.57
C ALA A 28 7.12 -17.00 -6.71
N ALA A 29 7.65 -17.91 -5.90
CA ALA A 29 6.84 -18.69 -4.96
C ALA A 29 6.26 -17.82 -3.84
N SER A 30 7.04 -16.85 -3.33
CA SER A 30 6.67 -16.03 -2.17
C SER A 30 5.84 -14.78 -2.51
N PHE A 31 5.99 -14.26 -3.73
CA PHE A 31 5.42 -12.99 -4.22
C PHE A 31 4.70 -13.09 -5.57
N VAL A 32 4.66 -14.29 -6.17
CA VAL A 32 3.91 -14.63 -7.40
C VAL A 32 4.45 -13.95 -8.66
N GLY A 33 4.26 -12.65 -8.83
CA GLY A 33 4.53 -11.95 -10.09
C GLY A 33 4.01 -10.52 -10.01
N GLY A 34 3.85 -9.87 -11.16
CA GLY A 34 3.14 -8.59 -11.26
C GLY A 34 3.54 -7.57 -10.18
N ARG A 35 2.54 -7.13 -9.40
CA ARG A 35 2.71 -6.24 -8.24
C ARG A 35 3.69 -6.78 -7.19
N GLY A 36 3.52 -8.02 -6.74
CA GLY A 36 4.30 -8.58 -5.63
C GLY A 36 5.79 -8.70 -5.95
N TYR A 37 6.11 -9.22 -7.14
CA TYR A 37 7.51 -9.33 -7.59
C TYR A 37 8.12 -7.94 -7.83
N GLY A 38 7.37 -7.03 -8.46
CA GLY A 38 7.80 -5.63 -8.62
C GLY A 38 8.07 -4.93 -7.30
N ALA A 39 7.23 -5.16 -6.27
CA ALA A 39 7.43 -4.61 -4.95
C ALA A 39 8.67 -5.16 -4.24
N LYS A 40 8.97 -6.45 -4.43
CA LYS A 40 10.20 -7.09 -3.92
C LYS A 40 11.45 -6.45 -4.48
N ILE A 41 11.52 -6.29 -5.81
CA ILE A 41 12.64 -5.62 -6.48
C ILE A 41 12.80 -4.18 -5.94
N LEU A 42 11.72 -3.40 -5.89
CA LEU A 42 11.80 -2.01 -5.42
C LEU A 42 12.27 -1.91 -3.96
N PHE A 43 11.83 -2.82 -3.10
CA PHE A 43 12.24 -2.80 -1.69
C PHE A 43 13.73 -3.12 -1.52
N GLU A 44 14.28 -4.02 -2.31
CA GLU A 44 15.67 -4.48 -2.19
C GLU A 44 16.67 -3.62 -2.95
N GLU A 45 16.33 -3.22 -4.18
CA GLU A 45 17.30 -2.58 -5.07
C GLU A 45 17.23 -1.04 -5.04
N LEU A 46 16.12 -0.45 -4.59
CA LEU A 46 15.94 1.00 -4.64
C LEU A 46 16.60 1.70 -3.44
N PRO A 47 17.52 2.65 -3.64
CA PRO A 47 18.07 3.43 -2.54
C PRO A 47 16.99 4.25 -1.81
N ILE A 48 17.21 4.49 -0.52
CA ILE A 48 16.26 5.20 0.34
C ILE A 48 16.25 6.69 -0.05
N GLY A 49 15.06 7.28 -0.13
CA GLY A 49 14.93 8.74 -0.24
C GLY A 49 15.24 9.33 -1.61
N ILE A 50 15.43 8.51 -2.65
CA ILE A 50 15.66 9.00 -4.02
C ILE A 50 14.51 9.88 -4.51
N ASP A 51 14.81 10.80 -5.43
CA ASP A 51 13.78 11.50 -6.20
C ASP A 51 13.11 10.49 -7.17
N PRO A 52 11.76 10.35 -7.16
CA PRO A 52 11.05 9.49 -8.10
C PRO A 52 11.28 9.79 -9.59
N LEU A 53 11.77 10.98 -9.97
CA LEU A 53 12.09 11.31 -11.37
C LEU A 53 13.60 11.23 -11.67
N SER A 54 14.41 10.73 -10.73
CA SER A 54 15.85 10.52 -10.95
C SER A 54 16.14 9.25 -11.77
N PRO A 55 17.32 9.16 -12.41
CA PRO A 55 17.79 7.94 -13.09
C PRO A 55 17.83 6.72 -12.18
N ASP A 56 18.06 6.90 -10.86
CA ASP A 56 18.12 5.83 -9.87
C ASP A 56 16.78 5.12 -9.64
N ASN A 57 15.66 5.77 -9.98
CA ASN A 57 14.36 5.14 -9.85
C ASN A 57 14.20 3.97 -10.84
N LYS A 58 13.44 2.94 -10.49
CA LYS A 58 13.20 1.78 -11.37
C LYS A 58 11.79 1.82 -11.91
N LEU A 59 11.65 1.56 -13.21
CA LEU A 59 10.36 1.38 -13.88
C LEU A 59 10.23 -0.08 -14.31
N ILE A 60 9.32 -0.82 -13.68
CA ILE A 60 9.27 -2.27 -13.77
C ILE A 60 7.96 -2.71 -14.39
N PHE A 61 8.00 -3.32 -15.58
CA PHE A 61 6.86 -3.95 -16.22
C PHE A 61 6.86 -5.44 -15.90
N MET A 62 5.84 -5.95 -15.22
CA MET A 62 5.73 -7.36 -14.89
C MET A 62 4.40 -7.94 -15.38
N THR A 63 4.47 -9.17 -15.87
CA THR A 63 3.33 -10.05 -16.08
C THR A 63 3.13 -10.95 -14.85
N GLY A 64 2.03 -11.70 -14.82
CA GLY A 64 1.79 -12.72 -13.79
C GLY A 64 1.80 -14.12 -14.41
N PRO A 65 1.87 -15.18 -13.59
CA PRO A 65 1.90 -16.56 -14.10
C PRO A 65 0.69 -16.94 -14.96
N LEU A 66 -0.44 -16.25 -14.79
CA LEU A 66 -1.65 -16.51 -15.55
C LEU A 66 -1.77 -15.66 -16.82
N THR A 67 -1.02 -14.56 -16.93
CA THR A 67 -1.07 -13.66 -18.10
C THR A 67 -0.87 -14.45 -19.39
N GLY A 68 -1.72 -14.24 -20.39
CA GLY A 68 -1.63 -14.87 -21.72
C GLY A 68 -2.07 -16.34 -21.81
N THR A 69 -2.46 -16.96 -20.69
CA THR A 69 -3.01 -18.33 -20.65
C THR A 69 -4.51 -18.34 -20.98
N ALA A 70 -5.16 -19.51 -20.90
CA ALA A 70 -6.61 -19.62 -21.06
C ALA A 70 -7.41 -19.13 -19.82
N ALA A 71 -6.76 -18.75 -18.72
CA ALA A 71 -7.45 -18.21 -17.55
C ALA A 71 -8.32 -17.00 -17.95
N PRO A 72 -9.59 -16.94 -17.52
CA PRO A 72 -10.45 -15.82 -17.88
C PRO A 72 -9.86 -14.49 -17.41
N THR A 73 -9.91 -13.49 -18.28
CA THR A 73 -9.46 -12.12 -17.99
C THR A 73 -7.94 -11.94 -17.75
N SER A 74 -7.13 -12.91 -18.17
CA SER A 74 -5.66 -12.91 -18.01
C SER A 74 -4.89 -12.04 -19.02
N GLY A 75 -5.49 -10.94 -19.48
CA GLY A 75 -4.92 -10.03 -20.48
C GLY A 75 -4.13 -8.86 -19.93
N ARG A 76 -3.72 -8.90 -18.66
CA ARG A 76 -3.21 -7.73 -17.94
C ARG A 76 -1.69 -7.76 -17.71
N TYR A 77 -1.12 -6.60 -17.40
CA TYR A 77 0.25 -6.38 -16.91
C TYR A 77 0.25 -5.34 -15.77
N SER A 78 1.32 -5.32 -14.97
CA SER A 78 1.56 -4.38 -13.89
C SER A 78 2.80 -3.53 -14.18
N VAL A 79 2.77 -2.25 -13.80
CA VAL A 79 3.90 -1.33 -13.86
C VAL A 79 4.20 -0.84 -12.45
N SER A 80 5.38 -1.13 -11.91
CA SER A 80 5.79 -0.78 -10.55
C SER A 80 6.93 0.24 -10.54
N THR A 81 6.90 1.19 -9.61
CA THR A 81 7.92 2.24 -9.42
C THR A 81 7.74 2.92 -8.06
N LYS A 82 8.71 3.73 -7.61
CA LYS A 82 8.41 4.82 -6.67
C LYS A 82 7.63 5.91 -7.41
N SER A 83 6.51 6.35 -6.85
CA SER A 83 5.59 7.28 -7.53
C SER A 83 6.02 8.74 -7.38
N PRO A 84 6.11 9.52 -8.47
CA PRO A 84 6.30 10.97 -8.39
C PRO A 84 5.05 11.69 -7.87
N ALA A 85 3.85 11.11 -8.00
CA ALA A 85 2.63 11.71 -7.48
C ALA A 85 2.60 11.68 -5.95
N THR A 86 2.97 10.55 -5.35
CA THR A 86 2.76 10.28 -3.92
C THR A 86 4.05 10.18 -3.11
N GLY A 87 5.15 9.71 -3.71
CA GLY A 87 6.37 9.29 -3.01
C GLY A 87 6.31 7.88 -2.42
N THR A 88 5.18 7.18 -2.54
CA THR A 88 4.98 5.81 -2.05
C THR A 88 5.55 4.79 -3.03
N ILE A 89 5.64 3.52 -2.59
CA ILE A 89 5.61 2.40 -3.52
C ILE A 89 4.31 2.46 -4.34
N PHE A 90 4.40 2.10 -5.61
CA PHE A 90 3.27 2.19 -6.50
C PHE A 90 3.30 1.06 -7.52
N ASP A 91 2.12 0.52 -7.82
CA ASP A 91 1.89 -0.21 -9.06
C ASP A 91 0.65 0.35 -9.76
N ALA A 92 0.67 0.31 -11.08
CA ALA A 92 -0.45 0.59 -11.97
C ALA A 92 -0.70 -0.63 -12.86
N ASN A 93 -1.95 -1.05 -12.95
CA ASN A 93 -2.34 -2.25 -13.68
C ASN A 93 -3.13 -1.88 -14.93
N SER A 94 -2.81 -2.49 -16.07
CA SER A 94 -3.51 -2.26 -17.34
C SER A 94 -3.88 -3.56 -18.03
N GLY A 95 -4.95 -3.52 -18.81
CA GLY A 95 -5.45 -4.64 -19.59
C GLY A 95 -5.06 -4.58 -21.06
N GLY A 96 -5.90 -5.19 -21.90
CA GLY A 96 -5.67 -5.31 -23.33
C GLY A 96 -4.92 -6.59 -23.70
N HIS A 97 -3.87 -6.44 -24.51
CA HIS A 97 -3.05 -7.52 -25.07
C HIS A 97 -1.55 -7.28 -24.92
N PHE A 98 -1.09 -6.10 -24.48
CA PHE A 98 0.34 -5.80 -24.33
C PHE A 98 1.05 -6.82 -23.42
N GLY A 99 0.52 -7.06 -22.21
CA GLY A 99 1.11 -8.03 -21.28
C GLY A 99 1.18 -9.45 -21.83
N VAL A 100 0.21 -9.83 -22.67
CA VAL A 100 0.19 -11.16 -23.32
C VAL A 100 1.32 -11.28 -24.33
N GLU A 101 1.49 -10.27 -25.18
CA GLU A 101 2.54 -10.25 -26.20
C GLU A 101 3.94 -10.10 -25.59
N LEU A 102 4.08 -9.35 -24.48
CA LEU A 102 5.31 -9.33 -23.69
C LEU A 102 5.67 -10.74 -23.21
N LYS A 103 4.72 -11.44 -22.58
CA LYS A 103 4.97 -12.79 -22.08
C LYS A 103 5.28 -13.80 -23.18
N ARG A 104 4.53 -13.73 -24.29
CA ARG A 104 4.79 -14.56 -25.48
C ARG A 104 6.07 -14.21 -26.20
N SER A 105 6.74 -13.11 -25.83
CA SER A 105 8.09 -12.80 -26.30
C SER A 105 9.16 -13.55 -25.50
N GLY A 106 8.79 -14.32 -24.47
CA GLY A 106 9.71 -15.13 -23.69
C GLY A 106 10.16 -14.51 -22.37
N PHE A 107 9.55 -13.41 -21.93
CA PHE A 107 9.93 -12.68 -20.72
C PHE A 107 8.74 -12.52 -19.77
N ASP A 108 8.95 -12.72 -18.47
CA ASP A 108 7.95 -12.44 -17.45
C ASP A 108 7.88 -10.95 -17.08
N GLY A 109 8.93 -10.18 -17.39
CA GLY A 109 8.95 -8.74 -17.21
C GLY A 109 10.19 -8.03 -17.74
N ILE A 110 10.20 -6.70 -17.55
CA ILE A 110 11.25 -5.77 -17.94
C ILE A 110 11.54 -4.82 -16.79
N ILE A 111 12.81 -4.64 -16.43
CA ILE A 111 13.29 -3.67 -15.44
C ILE A 111 14.07 -2.59 -16.15
N PHE A 112 13.61 -1.34 -16.07
CA PHE A 112 14.35 -0.18 -16.58
C PHE A 112 15.02 0.59 -15.45
N GLU A 113 16.29 0.90 -15.65
CA GLU A 113 17.10 1.77 -14.80
C GLU A 113 17.88 2.79 -15.63
N GLY A 114 18.50 3.76 -14.97
CA GLY A 114 19.17 4.86 -15.64
C GLY A 114 18.20 5.76 -16.42
N ALA A 115 18.75 6.62 -17.26
CA ALA A 115 18.02 7.49 -18.18
C ALA A 115 18.82 7.68 -19.47
N SER A 116 18.15 7.65 -20.61
CA SER A 116 18.79 7.83 -21.92
C SER A 116 19.13 9.31 -22.18
N GLU A 117 20.18 9.56 -22.96
CA GLU A 117 20.56 10.91 -23.40
C GLU A 117 19.56 11.48 -24.42
N THR A 118 19.01 10.64 -25.29
CA THR A 118 17.98 11.00 -26.29
C THR A 118 16.73 10.13 -26.13
N PRO A 119 15.56 10.56 -26.67
CA PRO A 119 14.37 9.72 -26.71
C PRO A 119 14.63 8.37 -27.36
N VAL A 120 14.23 7.29 -26.69
CA VAL A 120 14.35 5.90 -27.19
C VAL A 120 13.06 5.12 -27.03
N TYR A 121 12.93 4.02 -27.76
CA TYR A 121 11.92 3.00 -27.52
C TYR A 121 12.55 1.60 -27.49
N LEU A 122 11.97 0.71 -26.71
CA LEU A 122 12.37 -0.69 -26.66
C LEU A 122 11.53 -1.51 -27.64
N SER A 123 12.17 -2.25 -28.54
CA SER A 123 11.53 -3.19 -29.46
C SER A 123 11.81 -4.62 -29.01
N ILE A 124 10.78 -5.42 -28.75
CA ILE A 124 10.89 -6.84 -28.43
C ILE A 124 10.05 -7.64 -29.44
N ILE A 125 10.71 -8.19 -30.47
CA ILE A 125 10.04 -8.94 -31.52
C ILE A 125 10.59 -10.37 -31.54
N ASN A 126 9.71 -11.33 -31.29
CA ASN A 126 10.02 -12.77 -31.23
C ASN A 126 11.20 -13.08 -30.30
N GLY A 127 11.27 -12.40 -29.15
CA GLY A 127 12.30 -12.59 -28.13
C GLY A 127 13.60 -11.82 -28.35
N ASN A 128 13.77 -11.12 -29.48
CA ASN A 128 14.90 -10.22 -29.68
C ASN A 128 14.58 -8.81 -29.18
N ALA A 129 15.37 -8.31 -28.23
CA ALA A 129 15.21 -7.01 -27.59
C ALA A 129 16.26 -6.00 -28.08
N GLU A 130 15.82 -4.81 -28.49
CA GLU A 130 16.69 -3.75 -29.02
C GLU A 130 16.20 -2.36 -28.61
N LEU A 131 17.10 -1.49 -28.15
CA LEU A 131 16.84 -0.07 -27.92
C LEU A 131 17.07 0.74 -29.20
N ARG A 132 16.04 1.45 -29.65
CA ARG A 132 16.03 2.23 -30.90
C ARG A 132 15.71 3.70 -30.64
N ASP A 133 16.13 4.56 -31.56
CA ASP A 133 15.83 6.01 -31.49
C ASP A 133 14.32 6.27 -31.58
N ALA A 134 13.83 7.16 -30.73
CA ALA A 134 12.45 7.64 -30.71
C ALA A 134 12.36 9.16 -30.87
N SER A 135 13.42 9.83 -31.36
CA SER A 135 13.44 11.29 -31.49
C SER A 135 12.34 11.77 -32.44
N GLY A 136 12.06 11.03 -33.50
CA GLY A 136 10.93 11.30 -34.42
C GLY A 136 9.54 10.91 -33.89
N LEU A 137 9.45 10.36 -32.68
CA LEU A 137 8.20 10.03 -31.99
C LEU A 137 7.91 10.96 -30.82
N TRP A 138 8.95 11.63 -30.28
CA TRP A 138 8.82 12.55 -29.16
C TRP A 138 7.96 13.76 -29.56
N GLY A 139 7.00 14.13 -28.72
CA GLY A 139 5.99 15.16 -28.98
C GLY A 139 4.70 14.65 -29.63
N LEU A 140 4.70 13.45 -30.23
CA LEU A 140 3.48 12.86 -30.79
C LEU A 140 2.53 12.38 -29.70
N ASP A 141 1.23 12.43 -30.00
CA ASP A 141 0.22 11.86 -29.13
C ASP A 141 0.32 10.31 -29.10
N VAL A 142 -0.38 9.70 -28.14
CA VAL A 142 -0.38 8.23 -27.94
C VAL A 142 -0.85 7.48 -29.18
N PHE A 143 -1.85 8.01 -29.89
CA PHE A 143 -2.50 7.32 -31.00
C PHE A 143 -1.59 7.33 -32.22
N GLU A 144 -1.00 8.49 -32.52
CA GLU A 144 0.00 8.69 -33.56
C GLU A 144 1.25 7.86 -33.29
N THR A 145 1.74 7.86 -32.05
CA THR A 145 2.89 7.05 -31.61
C THR A 145 2.66 5.57 -31.90
N GLU A 146 1.52 5.01 -31.47
CA GLU A 146 1.20 3.60 -31.70
C GLU A 146 1.11 3.26 -33.19
N VAL A 147 0.43 4.10 -33.98
CA VAL A 147 0.31 3.90 -35.44
C VAL A 147 1.69 3.93 -36.08
N ARG A 148 2.51 4.93 -35.76
CA ARG A 148 3.85 5.10 -36.34
C ARG A 148 4.76 3.93 -36.00
N LEU A 149 4.76 3.47 -34.75
CA LEU A 149 5.57 2.33 -34.32
C LEU A 149 5.20 1.03 -35.02
N LYS A 150 3.90 0.73 -35.20
CA LYS A 150 3.46 -0.46 -35.95
C LYS A 150 3.92 -0.45 -37.40
N HIS A 151 3.98 0.72 -38.03
CA HIS A 151 4.54 0.88 -39.37
C HIS A 151 6.07 0.69 -39.37
N ILE A 152 6.79 1.30 -38.41
CA ILE A 152 8.25 1.17 -38.29
C ILE A 152 8.69 -0.29 -38.10
N VAL A 153 7.98 -1.05 -37.25
CA VAL A 153 8.29 -2.48 -37.04
C VAL A 153 7.67 -3.39 -38.10
N ASN A 154 6.97 -2.82 -39.09
CA ASN A 154 6.25 -3.52 -40.15
C ASN A 154 5.37 -4.67 -39.61
N ASN A 155 4.64 -4.41 -38.52
CA ASN A 155 3.81 -5.42 -37.87
C ASN A 155 2.56 -4.80 -37.23
N GLN A 156 1.43 -4.94 -37.91
CA GLN A 156 0.13 -4.44 -37.44
C GLN A 156 -0.38 -5.19 -36.19
N PHE A 157 0.12 -6.39 -35.94
CA PHE A 157 -0.22 -7.19 -34.77
C PHE A 157 0.70 -6.96 -33.57
N ALA A 158 1.73 -6.11 -33.68
CA ALA A 158 2.50 -5.69 -32.52
C ALA A 158 1.61 -4.94 -31.52
N ARG A 159 2.00 -4.94 -30.25
CA ARG A 159 1.35 -4.18 -29.18
C ARG A 159 2.33 -3.13 -28.66
N VAL A 160 1.80 -1.95 -28.41
CA VAL A 160 2.59 -0.79 -27.99
C VAL A 160 2.10 -0.36 -26.62
N ALA A 161 3.02 -0.15 -25.69
CA ALA A 161 2.80 0.66 -24.50
C ALA A 161 3.66 1.93 -24.63
N CYS A 162 3.07 3.11 -24.49
CA CYS A 162 3.76 4.38 -24.71
C CYS A 162 3.22 5.50 -23.81
N ILE A 163 3.98 6.59 -23.76
CA ILE A 163 3.57 7.85 -23.15
C ILE A 163 3.16 8.86 -24.22
N GLY A 164 2.22 9.73 -23.88
CA GLY A 164 1.94 10.95 -24.64
C GLY A 164 2.72 12.15 -24.12
N PRO A 165 2.41 13.37 -24.62
CA PRO A 165 3.04 14.61 -24.18
C PRO A 165 3.05 14.83 -22.66
N ALA A 166 2.04 14.37 -21.92
CA ALA A 166 2.03 14.53 -20.47
C ALA A 166 3.16 13.75 -19.78
N GLY A 167 3.49 12.55 -20.26
CA GLY A 167 4.62 11.78 -19.75
C GLY A 167 5.95 12.44 -20.09
N GLU A 168 6.09 12.92 -21.33
CA GLU A 168 7.28 13.63 -21.81
C GLU A 168 7.55 14.92 -21.01
N ASN A 169 6.48 15.65 -20.67
CA ASN A 169 6.54 16.86 -19.86
C ASN A 169 6.53 16.58 -18.35
N LEU A 170 6.72 15.32 -17.92
CA LEU A 170 6.83 14.94 -16.51
C LEU A 170 5.63 15.36 -15.66
N VAL A 171 4.42 15.35 -16.22
CA VAL A 171 3.18 15.60 -15.47
C VAL A 171 3.02 14.51 -14.41
N LYS A 172 2.93 14.86 -13.13
CA LYS A 172 2.94 13.89 -12.01
C LYS A 172 1.74 12.96 -11.99
N ILE A 173 0.72 13.26 -12.78
CA ILE A 173 -0.47 12.41 -13.01
C ILE A 173 -0.49 11.78 -14.42
N ALA A 174 0.67 11.71 -15.09
CA ALA A 174 0.81 11.08 -16.39
C ALA A 174 0.73 9.54 -16.31
N ALA A 175 0.10 8.97 -17.32
CA ALA A 175 -0.17 7.56 -17.48
C ALA A 175 0.73 6.92 -18.55
N ILE A 176 0.81 5.59 -18.53
CA ILE A 176 1.29 4.78 -19.66
C ILE A 176 0.08 4.18 -20.35
N MET A 177 -0.03 4.42 -21.64
CA MET A 177 -1.14 3.97 -22.48
C MET A 177 -0.73 2.75 -23.30
N ASN A 178 -1.65 1.82 -23.55
CA ASN A 178 -1.47 0.74 -24.51
C ASN A 178 -2.74 0.48 -25.32
N GLU A 179 -2.57 0.08 -26.58
CA GLU A 179 -3.69 -0.09 -27.52
C GLU A 179 -4.60 1.15 -27.55
N LYS A 180 -3.96 2.32 -27.61
CA LYS A 180 -4.52 3.68 -27.56
C LYS A 180 -5.24 4.08 -26.27
N HIS A 181 -6.00 3.18 -25.65
CA HIS A 181 -6.98 3.52 -24.61
C HIS A 181 -6.88 2.73 -23.31
N ARG A 182 -6.09 1.63 -23.27
CA ARG A 182 -5.87 0.89 -22.02
C ARG A 182 -4.76 1.58 -21.25
N THR A 183 -4.89 1.62 -19.93
CA THR A 183 -4.12 2.60 -19.17
C THR A 183 -3.57 2.03 -17.88
N ALA A 184 -2.25 2.09 -17.72
CA ALA A 184 -1.59 2.07 -16.43
C ALA A 184 -1.55 3.52 -15.92
N ALA A 185 -2.64 3.94 -15.27
CA ALA A 185 -2.98 5.36 -15.16
C ALA A 185 -2.29 6.10 -14.02
N ARG A 186 -2.53 5.62 -12.81
CA ARG A 186 -2.39 6.44 -11.60
C ARG A 186 -0.94 6.47 -11.10
N GLY A 187 -0.62 7.50 -10.32
CA GLY A 187 0.66 7.60 -9.61
C GLY A 187 1.82 8.18 -10.43
N GLY A 188 1.57 8.64 -11.66
CA GLY A 188 2.60 9.29 -12.46
C GLY A 188 3.63 8.33 -13.06
N VAL A 189 3.25 7.07 -13.30
CA VAL A 189 4.13 6.09 -13.96
C VAL A 189 4.56 6.54 -15.35
N GLY A 190 3.74 7.33 -16.05
CA GLY A 190 4.10 7.95 -17.33
C GLY A 190 5.17 9.03 -17.21
N ALA A 191 5.20 9.79 -16.11
CA ALA A 191 6.26 10.76 -15.85
C ALA A 191 7.59 10.08 -15.51
N VAL A 192 7.57 8.95 -14.80
CA VAL A 192 8.78 8.14 -14.60
C VAL A 192 9.32 7.66 -15.94
N MET A 193 8.46 7.11 -16.80
CA MET A 193 8.84 6.67 -18.15
C MET A 193 9.42 7.84 -18.99
N GLY A 194 8.81 9.02 -18.92
CA GLY A 194 9.31 10.23 -19.58
C GLY A 194 10.64 10.76 -19.02
N SER A 195 10.85 10.71 -17.70
CA SER A 195 12.10 11.14 -17.06
C SER A 195 13.31 10.34 -17.52
N LYS A 196 13.07 9.10 -17.95
CA LYS A 196 14.08 8.20 -18.52
C LYS A 196 14.26 8.37 -20.03
N LYS A 197 13.51 9.28 -20.66
CA LYS A 197 13.39 9.47 -22.12
C LYS A 197 13.00 8.19 -22.88
N LEU A 198 12.22 7.32 -22.23
CA LEU A 198 11.67 6.12 -22.86
C LEU A 198 10.28 6.44 -23.41
N LYS A 199 10.13 6.57 -24.73
CA LYS A 199 8.85 6.91 -25.37
C LYS A 199 7.87 5.74 -25.40
N ALA A 200 8.37 4.53 -25.66
CA ALA A 200 7.52 3.37 -25.87
C ALA A 200 8.23 2.03 -25.67
N ILE A 201 7.41 0.99 -25.56
CA ILE A 201 7.79 -0.42 -25.65
C ILE A 201 6.88 -1.05 -26.71
N VAL A 202 7.48 -1.68 -27.72
CA VAL A 202 6.77 -2.40 -28.78
C VAL A 202 7.07 -3.88 -28.65
N VAL A 203 6.02 -4.70 -28.51
CA VAL A 203 6.16 -6.13 -28.30
C VAL A 203 5.37 -6.95 -29.32
N LYS A 204 5.96 -8.05 -29.76
CA LYS A 204 5.26 -9.14 -30.48
C LYS A 204 5.93 -10.46 -30.13
N GLY A 205 5.14 -11.41 -29.66
CA GLY A 205 5.59 -12.75 -29.33
C GLY A 205 4.69 -13.85 -29.85
N SER A 206 5.20 -15.08 -29.88
CA SER A 206 4.46 -16.27 -30.29
C SER A 206 4.75 -17.50 -29.42
N ALA A 207 5.60 -17.36 -28.39
CA ALA A 207 5.96 -18.45 -27.50
C ALA A 207 4.73 -18.99 -26.76
N GLU A 208 4.70 -20.30 -26.56
CA GLU A 208 3.71 -20.94 -25.72
C GLU A 208 4.08 -20.77 -24.24
N ILE A 209 3.09 -20.44 -23.41
CA ILE A 209 3.28 -20.32 -21.97
C ILE A 209 3.14 -21.72 -21.36
N PRO A 210 4.17 -22.26 -20.68
CA PRO A 210 4.11 -23.60 -20.11
C PRO A 210 3.05 -23.65 -19.00
N LEU A 211 2.42 -24.81 -18.80
CA LEU A 211 1.48 -25.06 -17.69
C LEU A 211 1.91 -26.34 -16.97
N ALA A 212 1.92 -26.31 -15.63
CA ALA A 212 2.31 -27.46 -14.82
C ALA A 212 1.33 -28.64 -14.96
N ASN A 213 0.03 -28.37 -14.92
CA ASN A 213 -1.01 -29.38 -15.16
C ASN A 213 -2.13 -28.82 -16.04
N ARG A 214 -1.99 -29.00 -17.36
CA ARG A 214 -2.94 -28.48 -18.35
C ARG A 214 -4.36 -29.01 -18.17
N TYR A 215 -4.54 -30.28 -17.87
CA TYR A 215 -5.88 -30.88 -17.73
C TYR A 215 -6.64 -30.28 -16.54
N ALA A 216 -6.00 -30.23 -15.37
CA ALA A 216 -6.59 -29.65 -14.17
C ALA A 216 -6.83 -28.14 -14.33
N PHE A 217 -5.87 -27.42 -14.92
CA PHE A 217 -6.00 -26.00 -15.20
C PHE A 217 -7.22 -25.70 -16.08
N MET A 218 -7.38 -26.42 -17.19
CA MET A 218 -8.52 -26.22 -18.10
C MET A 218 -9.88 -26.57 -17.47
N LYS A 219 -9.91 -27.46 -16.47
CA LYS A 219 -11.14 -27.74 -15.69
C LYS A 219 -11.56 -26.51 -14.88
N GLU A 220 -10.63 -25.90 -14.15
CA GLU A 220 -10.90 -24.67 -13.39
C GLU A 220 -11.27 -23.50 -14.32
N VAL A 221 -10.59 -23.36 -15.48
CA VAL A 221 -10.92 -22.33 -16.48
C VAL A 221 -12.37 -22.44 -16.98
N ARG A 222 -12.84 -23.65 -17.30
CA ARG A 222 -14.24 -23.86 -17.74
C ARG A 222 -15.23 -23.45 -16.66
N HIS A 223 -15.02 -23.94 -15.43
CA HIS A 223 -15.87 -23.61 -14.29
C HIS A 223 -15.96 -22.09 -14.06
N ALA A 224 -14.82 -21.41 -14.05
CA ALA A 224 -14.76 -19.96 -13.87
C ALA A 224 -15.51 -19.20 -14.97
N THR A 225 -15.33 -19.64 -16.22
CA THR A 225 -15.97 -19.03 -17.37
C THR A 225 -17.48 -19.15 -17.28
N GLU A 226 -17.99 -20.30 -16.85
CA GLU A 226 -19.43 -20.54 -16.63
C GLU A 226 -19.98 -19.62 -15.54
N VAL A 227 -19.31 -19.53 -14.39
CA VAL A 227 -19.72 -18.63 -13.29
C VAL A 227 -19.74 -17.17 -13.76
N LEU A 228 -18.69 -16.71 -14.43
CA LEU A 228 -18.59 -15.33 -14.91
C LEU A 228 -19.68 -14.98 -15.92
N LYS A 229 -19.99 -15.90 -16.85
CA LYS A 229 -21.05 -15.71 -17.85
C LYS A 229 -22.45 -15.79 -17.27
N GLY A 230 -22.65 -16.64 -16.25
CA GLY A 230 -23.95 -16.83 -15.60
C GLY A 230 -24.31 -15.75 -14.56
N HIS A 231 -23.34 -14.99 -14.06
CA HIS A 231 -23.57 -13.99 -13.02
C HIS A 231 -24.14 -12.67 -13.59
N PRO A 232 -25.17 -12.04 -12.98
CA PRO A 232 -25.85 -10.87 -13.55
C PRO A 232 -24.94 -9.66 -13.84
N VAL A 233 -23.92 -9.44 -13.02
CA VAL A 233 -23.00 -8.29 -13.18
C VAL A 233 -21.96 -8.55 -14.25
N THR A 234 -21.30 -9.72 -14.23
CA THR A 234 -20.18 -10.02 -15.13
C THR A 234 -20.62 -10.61 -16.46
N GLY A 235 -21.79 -11.26 -16.49
CA GLY A 235 -22.40 -11.87 -17.67
C GLY A 235 -23.29 -10.93 -18.48
N ASP A 236 -23.86 -9.90 -17.84
CA ASP A 236 -24.75 -8.93 -18.51
C ASP A 236 -24.40 -7.47 -18.21
N GLY A 237 -24.55 -7.01 -16.96
CA GLY A 237 -24.46 -5.58 -16.61
C GLY A 237 -23.21 -4.86 -17.14
N LEU A 238 -22.02 -5.38 -16.84
CA LEU A 238 -20.76 -4.85 -17.34
C LEU A 238 -20.62 -4.97 -18.87
N GLY A 239 -21.15 -6.04 -19.46
CA GLY A 239 -21.10 -6.25 -20.91
C GLY A 239 -21.98 -5.26 -21.67
N ARG A 240 -23.14 -4.91 -21.10
CA ARG A 240 -24.14 -4.01 -21.69
C ARG A 240 -23.79 -2.55 -21.50
N TYR A 241 -23.48 -2.13 -20.27
CA TYR A 241 -23.30 -0.72 -19.92
C TYR A 241 -21.85 -0.35 -19.60
N GLY A 242 -20.93 -1.32 -19.60
CA GLY A 242 -19.58 -1.10 -19.08
C GLY A 242 -19.60 -0.85 -17.58
N THR A 243 -18.54 -0.24 -17.07
CA THR A 243 -18.45 0.13 -15.66
C THR A 243 -19.42 1.25 -15.27
N ALA A 244 -19.88 2.04 -16.26
CA ALA A 244 -20.83 3.13 -16.10
C ALA A 244 -22.21 2.70 -15.54
N VAL A 245 -22.49 1.39 -15.47
CA VAL A 245 -23.63 0.82 -14.71
C VAL A 245 -23.66 1.30 -13.25
N LEU A 246 -22.52 1.72 -12.71
CA LEU A 246 -22.42 2.19 -11.33
C LEU A 246 -22.99 3.60 -11.12
N VAL A 247 -23.16 4.44 -12.15
CA VAL A 247 -23.59 5.85 -11.99
C VAL A 247 -24.88 5.94 -11.18
N HIS A 248 -25.93 5.25 -11.60
CA HIS A 248 -27.21 5.27 -10.88
C HIS A 248 -27.13 4.63 -9.49
N ILE A 249 -26.39 3.53 -9.37
CA ILE A 249 -26.30 2.77 -8.12
C ILE A 249 -25.66 3.63 -7.04
N ILE A 250 -24.52 4.25 -7.36
CA ILE A 250 -23.76 5.08 -6.41
C ILE A 250 -24.48 6.40 -6.14
N ASN A 251 -25.11 7.00 -7.15
CA ASN A 251 -25.91 8.23 -6.96
C ASN A 251 -27.11 7.99 -6.05
N LYS A 252 -27.83 6.87 -6.25
CA LYS A 252 -28.97 6.48 -5.41
C LYS A 252 -28.56 6.18 -3.99
N ALA A 253 -27.35 5.65 -3.78
CA ALA A 253 -26.77 5.46 -2.45
C ALA A 253 -26.37 6.78 -1.76
N GLY A 254 -26.37 7.92 -2.48
CA GLY A 254 -26.00 9.22 -1.93
C GLY A 254 -24.51 9.38 -1.64
N ILE A 255 -23.67 8.65 -2.38
CA ILE A 255 -22.21 8.68 -2.23
C ILE A 255 -21.50 8.90 -3.56
N PHE A 256 -22.17 9.52 -4.53
CA PHE A 256 -21.58 9.88 -5.82
C PHE A 256 -21.03 11.32 -5.73
N PRO A 257 -19.71 11.52 -5.65
CA PRO A 257 -19.17 12.84 -5.34
C PRO A 257 -19.48 13.86 -6.44
N VAL A 258 -20.02 15.02 -6.05
CA VAL A 258 -20.38 16.10 -6.97
C VAL A 258 -19.63 17.37 -6.59
N ARG A 259 -19.20 18.14 -7.61
CA ARG A 259 -18.55 19.46 -7.44
C ARG A 259 -17.49 19.41 -6.33
N ASN A 260 -16.45 18.60 -6.55
CA ASN A 260 -15.36 18.36 -5.61
C ASN A 260 -15.81 17.86 -4.20
N TYR A 261 -16.58 16.77 -4.16
CA TYR A 261 -17.10 16.15 -2.92
C TYR A 261 -17.91 17.10 -2.01
N SER A 262 -18.58 18.10 -2.58
CA SER A 262 -19.46 18.98 -1.80
C SER A 262 -20.75 18.27 -1.39
N THR A 263 -21.30 17.42 -2.26
CA THR A 263 -22.45 16.55 -2.00
C THR A 263 -22.24 15.17 -2.65
N GLY A 264 -23.09 14.20 -2.28
CA GLY A 264 -23.07 12.81 -2.76
C GLY A 264 -24.20 12.47 -3.74
N VAL A 265 -24.99 13.46 -4.17
CA VAL A 265 -26.12 13.29 -5.09
C VAL A 265 -26.00 14.27 -6.24
N PHE A 266 -26.05 13.77 -7.47
CA PHE A 266 -26.13 14.53 -8.69
C PHE A 266 -27.54 14.48 -9.27
N GLU A 267 -28.13 15.66 -9.45
CA GLU A 267 -29.47 15.86 -9.99
C GLU A 267 -29.63 15.29 -11.41
N ASP A 268 -28.56 15.34 -12.20
CA ASP A 268 -28.55 14.96 -13.62
C ASP A 268 -27.85 13.61 -13.88
N ALA A 269 -27.77 12.72 -12.88
CA ALA A 269 -27.03 11.45 -12.99
C ALA A 269 -27.46 10.56 -14.16
N GLU A 270 -28.73 10.62 -14.60
CA GLU A 270 -29.20 9.91 -15.80
C GLU A 270 -28.45 10.34 -17.06
N LYS A 271 -28.16 11.63 -17.25
CA LYS A 271 -27.52 12.13 -18.48
C LYS A 271 -26.09 11.65 -18.64
N VAL A 272 -25.49 11.13 -17.57
CA VAL A 272 -24.13 10.62 -17.55
C VAL A 272 -24.07 9.12 -17.23
N SER A 273 -25.21 8.41 -17.26
CA SER A 273 -25.27 6.99 -16.92
C SER A 273 -24.79 6.07 -18.05
N GLY A 274 -24.50 4.81 -17.70
CA GLY A 274 -24.16 3.79 -18.69
C GLY A 274 -25.34 3.48 -19.62
N GLU A 275 -26.55 3.57 -19.12
CA GLU A 275 -27.81 3.39 -19.83
C GLU A 275 -28.02 4.50 -20.85
N TYR A 276 -27.75 5.76 -20.47
CA TYR A 276 -27.83 6.89 -21.39
C TYR A 276 -26.76 6.83 -22.46
N MET A 277 -25.49 6.58 -22.08
CA MET A 277 -24.39 6.34 -23.02
C MET A 277 -24.74 5.25 -24.05
N ALA A 278 -25.37 4.15 -23.62
CA ALA A 278 -25.77 3.06 -24.50
C ALA A 278 -26.86 3.47 -25.53
N LYS A 279 -27.72 4.44 -25.19
CA LYS A 279 -28.76 4.97 -26.08
C LYS A 279 -28.25 6.04 -27.05
N THR A 280 -27.13 6.70 -26.72
CA THR A 280 -26.64 7.88 -27.46
C THR A 280 -25.34 7.61 -28.21
N ILE A 281 -24.21 7.58 -27.50
CA ILE A 281 -22.86 7.64 -28.09
C ILE A 281 -22.21 6.26 -28.27
N LEU A 282 -22.75 5.20 -27.67
CA LEU A 282 -22.16 3.86 -27.73
C LEU A 282 -22.29 3.26 -29.14
N LYS A 283 -21.16 2.82 -29.71
CA LYS A 283 -21.09 2.10 -30.98
C LYS A 283 -20.80 0.62 -30.84
N GLY A 284 -20.15 0.22 -29.76
CA GLY A 284 -19.82 -1.17 -29.55
C GLY A 284 -19.11 -1.43 -28.24
N LYS A 285 -18.65 -2.68 -28.08
CA LYS A 285 -17.91 -3.13 -26.91
C LYS A 285 -16.66 -3.88 -27.30
N LYS A 286 -15.65 -3.85 -26.41
CA LYS A 286 -14.37 -4.52 -26.61
C LYS A 286 -13.88 -5.18 -25.33
N GLY A 287 -13.41 -6.42 -25.46
CA GLY A 287 -12.78 -7.18 -24.37
C GLY A 287 -11.26 -7.06 -24.37
N CYS A 288 -10.66 -7.19 -23.20
CA CYS A 288 -9.26 -7.56 -23.08
C CYS A 288 -9.07 -9.03 -23.51
N PHE A 289 -7.82 -9.48 -23.62
CA PHE A 289 -7.52 -10.88 -23.92
C PHE A 289 -8.22 -11.85 -22.95
N ALA A 290 -8.74 -12.96 -23.50
CA ALA A 290 -9.44 -14.04 -22.78
C ALA A 290 -10.59 -13.59 -21.85
N CYS A 291 -11.19 -12.42 -22.09
CA CYS A 291 -12.18 -11.85 -21.18
C CYS A 291 -13.62 -12.11 -21.66
N PRO A 292 -14.44 -12.90 -20.94
CA PRO A 292 -15.85 -13.12 -21.29
C PRO A 292 -16.76 -11.93 -20.94
N ILE A 293 -16.30 -11.00 -20.10
CA ILE A 293 -17.09 -9.86 -19.58
C ILE A 293 -17.26 -8.76 -20.63
N MET A 294 -16.20 -8.49 -21.42
CA MET A 294 -16.17 -7.45 -22.46
C MET A 294 -16.65 -6.06 -22.01
N CYS A 295 -16.12 -5.55 -20.89
CA CYS A 295 -16.59 -4.28 -20.29
C CYS A 295 -16.23 -3.01 -21.09
N GLY A 296 -15.18 -3.03 -21.93
CA GLY A 296 -14.73 -1.83 -22.65
C GLY A 296 -15.78 -1.29 -23.60
N ARG A 297 -15.92 0.02 -23.68
CA ARG A 297 -16.90 0.74 -24.51
C ARG A 297 -16.21 1.36 -25.71
N VAL A 298 -16.84 1.31 -26.88
CA VAL A 298 -16.42 2.08 -28.05
C VAL A 298 -17.47 3.15 -28.27
N THR A 299 -17.08 4.41 -28.20
CA THR A 299 -17.98 5.57 -28.30
C THR A 299 -17.66 6.39 -29.54
N ARG A 300 -18.69 7.05 -30.08
CA ARG A 300 -18.58 8.00 -31.19
C ARG A 300 -19.31 9.28 -30.81
N VAL A 301 -18.59 10.38 -30.81
CA VAL A 301 -19.14 11.72 -30.51
C VAL A 301 -18.94 12.64 -31.70
N LYS A 302 -19.84 13.62 -31.86
CA LYS A 302 -19.73 14.66 -32.89
C LYS A 302 -19.47 15.99 -32.21
N LEU A 303 -18.29 16.55 -32.44
CA LEU A 303 -17.91 17.83 -31.85
C LEU A 303 -18.73 18.98 -32.46
N PRO A 304 -18.84 20.13 -31.76
CA PRO A 304 -19.46 21.33 -32.30
C PRO A 304 -18.83 21.80 -33.64
N SER A 305 -17.55 21.49 -33.87
CA SER A 305 -16.85 21.74 -35.14
C SER A 305 -17.38 20.90 -36.31
N GLY A 306 -18.17 19.86 -36.05
CA GLY A 306 -18.61 18.85 -37.01
C GLY A 306 -17.70 17.64 -37.11
N GLU A 307 -16.52 17.66 -36.48
CA GLU A 307 -15.60 16.53 -36.41
C GLU A 307 -16.21 15.34 -35.67
N ILE A 308 -15.95 14.13 -36.15
CA ILE A 308 -16.40 12.89 -35.52
C ILE A 308 -15.19 12.24 -34.84
N VAL A 309 -15.29 12.04 -33.53
CA VAL A 309 -14.27 11.37 -32.73
C VAL A 309 -14.79 10.00 -32.31
N GLU A 310 -14.00 8.96 -32.60
CA GLU A 310 -14.21 7.60 -32.10
C GLU A 310 -13.11 7.21 -31.13
N SER A 311 -13.49 6.74 -29.95
CA SER A 311 -12.55 6.38 -28.88
C SER A 311 -13.07 5.18 -28.08
N GLU A 312 -12.26 4.67 -27.15
CA GLU A 312 -12.74 3.75 -26.11
C GLU A 312 -12.96 4.47 -24.76
N GLY A 313 -13.92 3.93 -23.99
CA GLY A 313 -14.43 4.58 -22.78
C GLY A 313 -15.53 5.60 -23.08
N PRO A 314 -15.87 6.47 -22.12
CA PRO A 314 -15.27 6.58 -20.80
C PRO A 314 -15.70 5.45 -19.85
N GLU A 315 -14.83 5.09 -18.91
CA GLU A 315 -15.16 4.23 -17.77
C GLU A 315 -15.88 5.04 -16.67
N TYR A 316 -16.55 4.39 -15.72
CA TYR A 316 -17.28 5.03 -14.62
C TYR A 316 -16.51 6.13 -13.89
N GLU A 317 -15.27 5.84 -13.50
CA GLU A 317 -14.39 6.78 -12.80
C GLU A 317 -14.06 8.00 -13.67
N THR A 318 -13.96 7.82 -15.00
CA THR A 318 -13.72 8.91 -15.94
C THR A 318 -14.97 9.76 -16.15
N ILE A 319 -16.13 9.11 -16.28
CA ILE A 319 -17.43 9.79 -16.35
C ILE A 319 -17.61 10.69 -15.14
N TRP A 320 -17.37 10.15 -13.95
CA TRP A 320 -17.47 10.90 -12.71
C TRP A 320 -16.50 12.08 -12.66
N SER A 321 -15.20 11.81 -12.81
CA SER A 321 -14.13 12.78 -12.55
C SER A 321 -14.17 13.97 -13.50
N LEU A 322 -14.45 13.73 -14.79
CA LEU A 322 -14.55 14.77 -15.83
C LEU A 322 -15.98 15.32 -16.00
N GLY A 323 -16.96 14.73 -15.32
CA GLY A 323 -18.37 15.08 -15.39
C GLY A 323 -18.90 15.65 -14.07
N PRO A 324 -19.69 14.89 -13.29
CA PRO A 324 -20.30 15.33 -12.02
C PRO A 324 -19.33 15.96 -11.01
N ASN A 325 -18.09 15.48 -10.91
CA ASN A 325 -17.09 16.11 -10.03
C ASN A 325 -16.75 17.55 -10.46
N CYS A 326 -16.81 17.83 -11.76
CA CYS A 326 -16.65 19.15 -12.37
C CYS A 326 -18.01 19.85 -12.60
N GLY A 327 -19.13 19.29 -12.13
CA GLY A 327 -20.48 19.84 -12.32
C GLY A 327 -21.01 19.75 -13.76
N ILE A 328 -20.48 18.83 -14.58
CA ILE A 328 -20.83 18.65 -16.00
C ILE A 328 -21.73 17.43 -16.18
N ASN A 329 -22.80 17.58 -16.98
CA ASN A 329 -23.80 16.54 -17.26
C ASN A 329 -23.84 16.10 -18.74
N ASP A 330 -22.95 16.63 -19.59
CA ASP A 330 -22.92 16.32 -21.03
C ASP A 330 -21.97 15.15 -21.32
N ILE A 331 -22.55 13.99 -21.67
CA ILE A 331 -21.77 12.77 -21.91
C ILE A 331 -20.89 12.84 -23.18
N GLU A 332 -21.23 13.67 -24.17
CA GLU A 332 -20.42 13.85 -25.37
C GLU A 332 -19.16 14.66 -25.04
N VAL A 333 -19.31 15.73 -24.26
CA VAL A 333 -18.18 16.51 -23.75
C VAL A 333 -17.27 15.65 -22.87
N ILE A 334 -17.85 14.86 -21.97
CA ILE A 334 -17.09 13.95 -21.08
C ILE A 334 -16.32 12.91 -21.90
N ALA A 335 -16.94 12.32 -22.92
CA ALA A 335 -16.29 11.35 -23.80
C ALA A 335 -15.15 11.97 -24.63
N TYR A 336 -15.31 13.21 -25.09
CA TYR A 336 -14.21 13.93 -25.76
C TYR A 336 -13.08 14.30 -24.78
N ALA A 337 -13.40 14.74 -23.56
CA ALA A 337 -12.40 14.99 -22.53
C ALA A 337 -11.60 13.72 -22.16
N ASN A 338 -12.26 12.56 -22.14
CA ASN A 338 -11.60 11.25 -22.03
C ASN A 338 -10.64 10.98 -23.20
N ASP A 339 -11.05 11.29 -24.45
CA ASP A 339 -10.18 11.13 -25.62
C ASP A 339 -8.91 12.00 -25.53
N LEU A 340 -9.05 13.26 -25.10
CA LEU A 340 -7.91 14.14 -24.84
C LEU A 340 -6.96 13.55 -23.79
N CYS A 341 -7.47 13.06 -22.66
CA CYS A 341 -6.66 12.39 -21.64
C CYS A 341 -5.95 11.14 -22.19
N ASN A 342 -6.62 10.35 -23.04
CA ASN A 342 -6.03 9.16 -23.67
C ASN A 342 -4.89 9.52 -24.63
N ARG A 343 -5.09 10.55 -25.47
CA ARG A 343 -4.08 11.04 -26.43
C ARG A 343 -2.87 11.61 -25.73
N TYR A 344 -3.09 12.42 -24.69
CA TYR A 344 -2.02 13.06 -23.95
C TYR A 344 -1.34 12.15 -22.93
N GLY A 345 -1.99 11.05 -22.54
CA GLY A 345 -1.50 10.09 -21.55
C GLY A 345 -1.64 10.61 -20.12
N ILE A 346 -2.87 10.92 -19.70
CA ILE A 346 -3.18 11.48 -18.37
C ILE A 346 -4.16 10.57 -17.61
N ASP A 347 -3.95 10.43 -16.30
CA ASP A 347 -4.92 9.82 -15.37
C ASP A 347 -6.17 10.69 -15.24
N THR A 348 -7.30 10.21 -15.77
CA THR A 348 -8.59 10.93 -15.78
C THR A 348 -9.11 11.24 -14.38
N ILE A 349 -8.92 10.33 -13.42
CA ILE A 349 -9.36 10.53 -12.02
C ILE A 349 -8.64 11.74 -11.45
N SER A 350 -7.31 11.72 -11.52
CA SER A 350 -6.48 12.76 -10.91
C SER A 350 -6.61 14.09 -11.63
N MET A 351 -6.78 14.08 -12.96
CA MET A 351 -7.05 15.28 -13.76
C MET A 351 -8.39 15.92 -13.40
N GLY A 352 -9.47 15.13 -13.36
CA GLY A 352 -10.80 15.64 -13.00
C GLY A 352 -10.86 16.16 -11.56
N GLN A 353 -10.12 15.53 -10.64
CA GLN A 353 -9.95 16.02 -9.27
C GLN A 353 -9.15 17.32 -9.20
N ALA A 354 -8.05 17.45 -9.96
CA ALA A 354 -7.28 18.69 -10.04
C ALA A 354 -8.11 19.85 -10.60
N ILE A 355 -8.93 19.61 -11.63
CA ILE A 355 -9.85 20.61 -12.18
C ILE A 355 -10.96 20.94 -11.19
N GLY A 356 -11.58 19.94 -10.56
CA GLY A 356 -12.62 20.17 -9.54
C GLY A 356 -12.11 20.96 -8.34
N TYR A 357 -10.87 20.72 -7.90
CA TYR A 357 -10.18 21.52 -6.89
C TYR A 357 -10.02 22.98 -7.34
N LEU A 358 -9.56 23.23 -8.57
CA LEU A 358 -9.40 24.57 -9.12
C LEU A 358 -10.76 25.31 -9.20
N MET A 359 -11.80 24.61 -9.67
CA MET A 359 -13.17 25.16 -9.73
C MET A 359 -13.69 25.54 -8.35
N ALA A 360 -13.50 24.67 -7.36
CA ALA A 360 -13.89 24.94 -5.98
C ALA A 360 -13.12 26.15 -5.40
N CYS A 361 -11.81 26.22 -5.63
CA CYS A 361 -10.99 27.34 -5.18
C CYS A 361 -11.43 28.67 -5.82
N PHE A 362 -11.75 28.65 -7.11
CA PHE A 362 -12.21 29.84 -7.83
C PHE A 362 -13.56 30.33 -7.30
N GLU A 363 -14.55 29.44 -7.16
CA GLU A 363 -15.88 29.82 -6.65
C GLU A 363 -15.87 30.26 -5.19
N ASN A 364 -14.89 29.81 -4.40
CA ASN A 364 -14.72 30.23 -3.01
C ASN A 364 -13.68 31.37 -2.85
N GLY A 365 -13.27 32.01 -3.94
CA GLY A 365 -12.40 33.20 -3.92
C GLY A 365 -10.95 32.96 -3.49
N LYS A 366 -10.49 31.70 -3.46
CA LYS A 366 -9.10 31.32 -3.17
C LYS A 366 -8.19 31.56 -4.38
N VAL A 367 -8.73 31.40 -5.58
CA VAL A 367 -8.06 31.64 -6.86
C VAL A 367 -8.87 32.67 -7.66
N LYS A 368 -8.19 33.62 -8.31
CA LYS A 368 -8.80 34.72 -9.05
C LYS A 368 -8.72 34.52 -10.56
N LEU A 369 -9.45 35.34 -11.32
CA LEU A 369 -9.44 35.31 -12.79
C LEU A 369 -8.04 35.52 -13.36
N GLU A 370 -7.25 36.39 -12.74
CA GLU A 370 -5.88 36.74 -13.14
C GLU A 370 -4.91 35.54 -13.02
N ASP A 371 -5.13 34.67 -12.04
CA ASP A 371 -4.29 33.48 -11.82
C ASP A 371 -4.49 32.41 -12.90
N VAL A 372 -5.66 32.40 -13.55
CA VAL A 372 -6.10 31.35 -14.49
C VAL A 372 -6.19 31.85 -15.93
N GLY A 373 -6.53 33.13 -16.14
CA GLY A 373 -6.80 33.76 -17.43
C GLY A 373 -8.21 33.54 -17.98
N PHE A 374 -9.06 32.79 -17.28
CA PHE A 374 -10.49 32.58 -17.58
C PHE A 374 -11.20 32.12 -16.30
N ALA A 375 -12.54 32.04 -16.30
CA ALA A 375 -13.32 31.65 -15.13
C ALA A 375 -13.63 30.13 -15.12
N PRO A 376 -12.87 29.30 -14.37
CA PRO A 376 -13.13 27.86 -14.27
C PRO A 376 -14.25 27.61 -13.26
N LYS A 377 -15.50 27.93 -13.60
CA LYS A 377 -16.67 27.62 -12.76
C LYS A 377 -17.09 26.16 -12.95
N PHE A 378 -17.75 25.57 -11.96
CA PHE A 378 -18.37 24.25 -12.14
C PHE A 378 -19.37 24.30 -13.30
N GLY A 379 -19.41 23.23 -14.10
CA GLY A 379 -20.24 23.13 -15.31
C GLY A 379 -19.64 23.77 -16.56
N ASN A 380 -18.47 24.42 -16.48
CA ASN A 380 -17.82 25.02 -17.65
C ASN A 380 -17.11 23.95 -18.51
N THR A 381 -17.74 23.56 -19.61
CA THR A 381 -17.27 22.51 -20.53
C THR A 381 -16.04 22.91 -21.35
N GLU A 382 -15.91 24.19 -21.72
CA GLU A 382 -14.74 24.71 -22.44
C GLU A 382 -13.51 24.75 -21.53
N ALA A 383 -13.69 25.20 -20.28
CA ALA A 383 -12.65 25.20 -19.27
C ALA A 383 -12.08 23.80 -19.03
N LEU A 384 -12.94 22.77 -18.94
CA LEU A 384 -12.51 21.38 -18.77
C LEU A 384 -11.50 20.95 -19.84
N GLN A 385 -11.86 21.10 -21.12
CA GLN A 385 -11.04 20.66 -22.25
C GLN A 385 -9.72 21.47 -22.35
N LYS A 386 -9.82 22.78 -22.12
CA LYS A 386 -8.67 23.68 -22.12
C LYS A 386 -7.69 23.33 -21.01
N LEU A 387 -8.16 23.08 -19.80
CA LEU A 387 -7.32 22.73 -18.64
C LEU A 387 -6.60 21.38 -18.83
N ILE A 388 -7.25 20.38 -19.44
CA ILE A 388 -6.61 19.10 -19.78
C ILE A 388 -5.40 19.33 -20.68
N THR A 389 -5.60 20.09 -21.77
CA THR A 389 -4.54 20.40 -22.73
C THR A 389 -3.43 21.24 -22.09
N MET A 390 -3.77 22.31 -21.38
CA MET A 390 -2.79 23.14 -20.67
C MET A 390 -1.97 22.32 -19.67
N THR A 391 -2.57 21.34 -19.00
CA THR A 391 -1.86 20.47 -18.05
C THR A 391 -0.90 19.53 -18.76
N ALA A 392 -1.33 18.89 -19.86
CA ALA A 392 -0.49 17.99 -20.66
C ALA A 392 0.81 18.66 -21.14
N PHE A 393 0.72 19.95 -21.48
CA PHE A 393 1.82 20.74 -22.01
C PHE A 393 2.44 21.72 -21.00
N ARG A 394 2.05 21.64 -19.72
CA ARG A 394 2.51 22.55 -18.64
C ARG A 394 2.43 24.03 -19.00
N GLN A 395 1.29 24.47 -19.54
CA GLN A 395 1.05 25.84 -19.97
C GLN A 395 0.21 26.61 -18.94
N GLY A 396 0.66 27.80 -18.53
CA GLY A 396 -0.06 28.66 -17.59
C GLY A 396 -0.42 27.92 -16.30
N ILE A 397 -1.68 28.01 -15.86
CA ILE A 397 -2.19 27.29 -14.67
C ILE A 397 -2.03 25.76 -14.78
N GLY A 398 -1.93 25.23 -16.00
CA GLY A 398 -1.72 23.80 -16.25
C GLY A 398 -0.41 23.27 -15.68
N ASP A 399 0.63 24.11 -15.54
CA ASP A 399 1.87 23.69 -14.87
C ASP A 399 1.65 23.36 -13.39
N LEU A 400 0.78 24.11 -12.70
CA LEU A 400 0.44 23.82 -11.30
C LEU A 400 -0.46 22.59 -11.18
N LEU A 401 -1.44 22.41 -12.08
CA LEU A 401 -2.27 21.20 -12.10
C LEU A 401 -1.45 19.95 -12.42
N ALA A 402 -0.40 20.08 -13.23
CA ALA A 402 0.50 18.99 -13.57
C ALA A 402 1.24 18.41 -12.36
N GLU A 403 1.32 19.14 -11.24
CA GLU A 403 1.94 18.69 -10.00
C GLU A 403 1.04 17.80 -9.13
N GLY A 404 -0.24 17.66 -9.49
CA GLY A 404 -1.28 17.01 -8.70
C GLY A 404 -1.84 17.90 -7.59
N THR A 405 -3.04 17.57 -7.10
CA THR A 405 -3.84 18.37 -6.17
C THR A 405 -3.10 18.75 -4.89
N LYS A 406 -2.36 17.81 -4.28
CA LYS A 406 -1.60 18.07 -3.03
C LYS A 406 -0.62 19.23 -3.18
N ARG A 407 0.15 19.22 -4.27
CA ARG A 407 1.19 20.22 -4.51
C ARG A 407 0.62 21.51 -5.08
N ALA A 408 -0.42 21.41 -5.91
CA ALA A 408 -1.17 22.56 -6.37
C ALA A 408 -1.78 23.32 -5.18
N ALA A 409 -2.43 22.63 -4.24
CA ALA A 409 -3.00 23.22 -3.04
C ALA A 409 -1.96 23.86 -2.13
N ALA A 410 -0.80 23.24 -1.94
CA ALA A 410 0.29 23.85 -1.17
C ALA A 410 0.81 25.17 -1.77
N LYS A 411 0.57 25.44 -3.07
CA LYS A 411 0.99 26.67 -3.76
C LYS A 411 -0.16 27.68 -3.92
N LEU A 412 -1.36 27.21 -4.24
CA LEU A 412 -2.55 28.02 -4.53
C LEU A 412 -3.45 28.23 -3.29
N GLY A 413 -3.24 27.48 -2.21
CA GLY A 413 -4.09 27.42 -1.03
C GLY A 413 -5.34 26.54 -1.22
N GLY A 414 -6.27 26.56 -0.27
CA GLY A 414 -7.53 25.82 -0.40
C GLY A 414 -7.36 24.32 -0.12
N GLU A 415 -6.52 23.96 0.84
CA GLU A 415 -6.22 22.60 1.27
C GLU A 415 -7.49 21.82 1.66
N GLU A 416 -8.54 22.51 2.13
CA GLU A 416 -9.86 21.94 2.42
C GLU A 416 -10.61 21.43 1.17
N TYR A 417 -10.18 21.83 -0.02
CA TYR A 417 -10.68 21.41 -1.32
C TYR A 417 -9.78 20.35 -1.99
N ALA A 418 -8.62 20.02 -1.43
CA ALA A 418 -7.67 19.07 -2.02
C ALA A 418 -8.02 17.62 -1.62
N MET A 419 -8.82 16.94 -2.44
CA MET A 419 -9.35 15.61 -2.13
C MET A 419 -8.37 14.49 -2.46
N HIS A 420 -7.36 14.29 -1.60
CA HIS A 420 -6.34 13.26 -1.78
C HIS A 420 -6.01 12.48 -0.49
N VAL A 421 -5.42 11.29 -0.64
CA VAL A 421 -4.73 10.58 0.46
C VAL A 421 -3.32 10.21 -0.01
N LYS A 422 -2.30 10.58 0.78
CA LYS A 422 -0.87 10.47 0.41
C LYS A 422 -0.49 11.20 -0.89
N GLY A 423 -1.27 12.21 -1.27
CA GLY A 423 -1.10 12.95 -2.51
C GLY A 423 -1.72 12.31 -3.75
N LEU A 424 -2.37 11.16 -3.63
CA LEU A 424 -3.16 10.57 -4.72
C LEU A 424 -4.63 10.98 -4.56
N GLU A 425 -5.19 11.54 -5.62
CA GLU A 425 -6.55 12.02 -5.70
C GLU A 425 -7.58 10.91 -5.41
N LEU A 426 -8.66 11.26 -4.71
CA LEU A 426 -9.71 10.30 -4.37
C LEU A 426 -10.53 9.88 -5.62
N PRO A 427 -11.04 8.63 -5.68
CA PRO A 427 -11.96 8.15 -6.73
C PRO A 427 -13.46 8.37 -6.42
N ALA A 428 -14.34 7.96 -7.35
CA ALA A 428 -15.78 8.25 -7.46
C ALA A 428 -16.73 7.76 -6.35
N TYR A 429 -16.25 7.55 -5.12
CA TYR A 429 -17.08 7.14 -4.00
C TYR A 429 -16.82 8.03 -2.79
N ASP A 430 -17.86 8.69 -2.30
CA ASP A 430 -17.76 9.54 -1.11
C ASP A 430 -17.66 8.67 0.14
N PRO A 431 -16.53 8.71 0.88
CA PRO A 431 -16.31 7.82 2.01
C PRO A 431 -17.20 8.12 3.22
N ARG A 432 -17.87 9.28 3.27
CA ARG A 432 -18.79 9.61 4.39
C ARG A 432 -19.89 8.58 4.52
N GLY A 433 -20.44 8.10 3.40
CA GLY A 433 -21.47 7.05 3.39
C GLY A 433 -20.96 5.63 3.14
N ALA A 434 -19.67 5.34 3.39
CA ALA A 434 -19.10 3.99 3.26
C ALA A 434 -17.82 3.85 4.11
N LYS A 435 -17.93 3.42 5.38
CA LYS A 435 -16.81 3.42 6.33
C LYS A 435 -15.69 2.44 5.97
N GLY A 436 -16.02 1.31 5.33
CA GLY A 436 -15.02 0.39 4.80
C GLY A 436 -14.22 1.02 3.67
N MET A 437 -14.91 1.72 2.76
CA MET A 437 -14.25 2.47 1.68
C MET A 437 -13.39 3.63 2.21
N ALA A 438 -13.84 4.33 3.25
CA ALA A 438 -13.06 5.33 3.96
C ALA A 438 -11.71 4.78 4.45
N LEU A 439 -11.76 3.65 5.16
CA LEU A 439 -10.57 2.96 5.63
C LEU A 439 -9.68 2.46 4.48
N ALA A 440 -10.28 1.94 3.40
CA ALA A 440 -9.55 1.48 2.23
C ALA A 440 -8.77 2.60 1.53
N TYR A 441 -9.33 3.81 1.44
CA TYR A 441 -8.62 4.98 0.93
C TYR A 441 -7.45 5.39 1.82
N ALA A 442 -7.72 5.50 3.11
CA ALA A 442 -6.76 5.91 4.11
C ALA A 442 -5.53 5.00 4.13
N THR A 443 -5.74 3.68 4.16
CA THR A 443 -4.69 2.68 4.39
C THR A 443 -4.04 2.13 3.13
N SER A 444 -4.53 2.50 1.94
CA SER A 444 -3.96 2.07 0.67
C SER A 444 -2.48 2.43 0.57
N ASN A 445 -1.63 1.41 0.35
CA ASN A 445 -0.18 1.57 0.17
C ASN A 445 0.23 2.48 -0.99
N ARG A 446 -0.68 2.80 -1.92
CA ARG A 446 -0.39 3.70 -3.06
C ARG A 446 -1.07 5.07 -2.94
N GLY A 447 -1.70 5.38 -1.81
CA GLY A 447 -2.58 6.55 -1.66
C GLY A 447 -4.03 6.28 -2.04
N GLY A 448 -4.86 7.33 -2.03
CA GLY A 448 -6.32 7.28 -2.15
C GLY A 448 -6.83 6.50 -3.36
N CYS A 449 -7.16 5.21 -3.17
CA CYS A 449 -7.53 4.34 -4.27
C CYS A 449 -8.52 3.24 -3.86
N HIS A 450 -9.54 3.04 -4.69
CA HIS A 450 -10.62 2.07 -4.45
C HIS A 450 -10.26 0.63 -4.82
N LEU A 451 -9.14 0.40 -5.50
CA LEU A 451 -8.76 -0.94 -5.97
C LEU A 451 -7.74 -1.63 -5.07
N ARG A 452 -7.35 -1.07 -3.91
CA ARG A 452 -6.63 -1.86 -2.90
C ARG A 452 -7.58 -2.71 -2.07
N ALA A 453 -8.71 -2.15 -1.70
CA ALA A 453 -9.90 -2.90 -1.32
C ALA A 453 -11.13 -2.15 -1.86
N PHE A 454 -11.92 -2.83 -2.66
CA PHE A 454 -13.15 -2.31 -3.23
C PHE A 454 -14.34 -2.59 -2.30
N MET A 455 -14.35 -1.95 -1.13
CA MET A 455 -15.37 -2.16 -0.10
C MET A 455 -16.78 -1.73 -0.54
N ILE A 456 -16.90 -0.95 -1.62
CA ILE A 456 -18.17 -0.67 -2.29
C ILE A 456 -18.90 -1.94 -2.74
N ALA A 457 -18.18 -3.01 -3.11
CA ALA A 457 -18.80 -4.27 -3.49
C ALA A 457 -19.72 -4.81 -2.37
N PRO A 458 -19.26 -5.08 -1.15
CA PRO A 458 -20.14 -5.51 -0.07
C PRO A 458 -21.01 -4.38 0.50
N GLU A 459 -20.49 -3.14 0.59
CA GLU A 459 -21.19 -2.04 1.27
C GLU A 459 -22.39 -1.49 0.50
N ILE A 460 -22.32 -1.50 -0.84
CA ILE A 460 -23.33 -0.87 -1.70
C ILE A 460 -23.91 -1.87 -2.69
N LEU A 461 -23.06 -2.66 -3.35
CA LEU A 461 -23.53 -3.62 -4.36
C LEU A 461 -24.08 -4.91 -3.74
N SER A 462 -23.92 -5.09 -2.42
CA SER A 462 -24.28 -6.31 -1.69
C SER A 462 -23.56 -7.57 -2.23
N LEU A 463 -22.35 -7.39 -2.75
CA LEU A 463 -21.53 -8.44 -3.35
C LEU A 463 -20.31 -8.75 -2.46
N PRO A 464 -20.15 -10.01 -1.99
CA PRO A 464 -21.07 -11.14 -2.14
C PRO A 464 -22.25 -11.10 -1.15
N ARG A 465 -22.18 -10.27 -0.11
CA ARG A 465 -23.26 -10.05 0.85
C ARG A 465 -23.31 -8.57 1.22
N TYR A 466 -24.50 -8.10 1.60
CA TYR A 466 -24.68 -6.76 2.12
C TYR A 466 -23.91 -6.56 3.42
N LEU A 467 -23.22 -5.42 3.52
CA LEU A 467 -22.56 -4.95 4.71
C LEU A 467 -23.01 -3.51 4.96
N ASN A 468 -23.55 -3.21 6.16
CA ASN A 468 -24.04 -1.86 6.44
C ASN A 468 -22.93 -0.82 6.22
N PRO A 469 -23.09 0.13 5.28
CA PRO A 469 -22.04 1.09 4.93
C PRO A 469 -21.71 2.09 6.04
N ASN A 470 -22.63 2.37 6.96
CA ASN A 470 -22.46 3.38 8.01
C ASN A 470 -21.92 2.80 9.33
N ALA A 471 -21.93 1.47 9.47
CA ALA A 471 -21.39 0.80 10.65
C ALA A 471 -19.86 0.73 10.63
N TYR A 472 -19.24 0.68 11.81
CA TYR A 472 -17.79 0.51 11.97
C TYR A 472 -17.37 -0.95 12.18
N ASP A 473 -18.31 -1.79 12.64
CA ASP A 473 -18.01 -3.16 13.02
C ASP A 473 -17.49 -3.98 11.84
N ASN A 474 -16.44 -4.76 12.09
CA ASN A 474 -15.76 -5.64 11.13
C ASN A 474 -15.12 -4.94 9.91
N LYS A 475 -15.20 -3.61 9.77
CA LYS A 475 -14.62 -2.89 8.62
C LYS A 475 -13.12 -3.08 8.52
N ALA A 476 -12.43 -3.05 9.65
CA ALA A 476 -10.99 -3.28 9.74
C ALA A 476 -10.59 -4.66 9.19
N ALA A 477 -11.18 -5.73 9.72
CA ALA A 477 -10.88 -7.10 9.33
C ALA A 477 -11.21 -7.37 7.85
N LEU A 478 -12.40 -6.94 7.39
CA LEU A 478 -12.83 -7.16 6.00
C LEU A 478 -11.99 -6.38 5.00
N THR A 479 -11.62 -5.14 5.32
CA THR A 479 -10.72 -4.33 4.48
C THR A 479 -9.33 -4.97 4.39
N LYS A 480 -8.78 -5.46 5.52
CA LYS A 480 -7.51 -6.19 5.56
C LYS A 480 -7.54 -7.42 4.66
N VAL A 481 -8.55 -8.28 4.82
CA VAL A 481 -8.66 -9.53 4.03
C VAL A 481 -8.79 -9.22 2.53
N MET A 482 -9.65 -8.27 2.15
CA MET A 482 -9.80 -7.90 0.74
C MET A 482 -8.48 -7.34 0.15
N GLN A 483 -7.76 -6.53 0.92
CA GLN A 483 -6.45 -5.99 0.52
C GLN A 483 -5.41 -7.08 0.27
N ASP A 484 -5.39 -8.12 1.11
CA ASP A 484 -4.46 -9.24 0.96
C ASP A 484 -4.80 -10.06 -0.29
N VAL A 485 -6.08 -10.41 -0.46
CA VAL A 485 -6.54 -11.12 -1.66
C VAL A 485 -6.24 -10.33 -2.92
N PHE A 486 -6.50 -9.03 -2.92
CA PHE A 486 -6.25 -8.15 -4.06
C PHE A 486 -4.76 -7.99 -4.37
N ALA A 487 -3.88 -8.06 -3.37
CA ALA A 487 -2.43 -8.06 -3.59
C ALA A 487 -1.99 -9.30 -4.40
N VAL A 488 -2.55 -10.48 -4.10
CA VAL A 488 -2.28 -11.68 -4.90
C VAL A 488 -2.90 -11.58 -6.29
N LEU A 489 -4.15 -11.10 -6.43
CA LEU A 489 -4.78 -10.93 -7.75
C LEU A 489 -4.03 -9.96 -8.66
N ASP A 490 -3.50 -8.86 -8.11
CA ASP A 490 -2.63 -7.92 -8.83
C ASP A 490 -1.28 -8.55 -9.19
N SER A 491 -0.82 -9.58 -8.47
CA SER A 491 0.43 -10.31 -8.71
C SER A 491 0.26 -11.48 -9.69
N LEU A 492 -0.92 -12.12 -9.69
CA LEU A 492 -1.39 -12.98 -10.77
C LEU A 492 -1.64 -12.20 -12.05
N VAL A 493 -1.87 -10.89 -11.89
CA VAL A 493 -2.20 -9.94 -12.95
C VAL A 493 -3.51 -10.34 -13.65
N LEU A 494 -4.55 -10.59 -12.84
CA LEU A 494 -5.92 -10.85 -13.29
C LEU A 494 -6.81 -9.61 -13.17
N CYS A 495 -7.90 -9.57 -13.94
CA CYS A 495 -8.88 -8.50 -13.82
C CYS A 495 -9.71 -8.67 -12.54
N LYS A 496 -9.75 -7.63 -11.69
CA LYS A 496 -10.56 -7.65 -10.46
C LYS A 496 -12.07 -7.80 -10.68
N TYR A 497 -12.60 -7.59 -11.88
CA TYR A 497 -14.03 -7.84 -12.11
C TYR A 497 -14.44 -9.30 -11.99
N THR A 498 -13.49 -10.24 -11.99
CA THR A 498 -13.79 -11.63 -11.65
C THR A 498 -14.25 -11.79 -10.19
N THR A 499 -13.83 -10.89 -9.29
CA THR A 499 -14.20 -10.94 -7.87
C THR A 499 -15.67 -10.63 -7.61
N LEU A 500 -16.34 -9.96 -8.55
CA LEU A 500 -17.76 -9.63 -8.43
C LEU A 500 -18.67 -10.86 -8.55
N ALA A 501 -18.14 -12.00 -9.02
CA ALA A 501 -18.89 -13.24 -9.22
C ALA A 501 -18.29 -14.45 -8.48
N LEU A 502 -16.97 -14.45 -8.25
CA LEU A 502 -16.26 -15.64 -7.75
C LEU A 502 -16.18 -15.76 -6.23
N PHE A 503 -16.55 -14.70 -5.48
CA PHE A 503 -16.64 -14.78 -4.03
C PHE A 503 -18.06 -15.09 -3.58
N SER A 504 -18.20 -15.87 -2.51
CA SER A 504 -19.49 -16.30 -1.97
C SER A 504 -19.76 -15.79 -0.55
N THR A 505 -18.73 -15.42 0.21
CA THR A 505 -18.86 -14.85 1.56
C THR A 505 -18.01 -13.59 1.75
N LEU A 506 -18.25 -12.87 2.85
CA LEU A 506 -17.49 -11.66 3.21
C LEU A 506 -16.02 -11.95 3.55
N LEU A 507 -15.60 -13.20 3.68
CA LEU A 507 -14.19 -13.55 3.87
C LEU A 507 -13.42 -13.62 2.56
N PHE A 508 -14.06 -13.43 1.40
CA PHE A 508 -13.41 -13.38 0.08
C PHE A 508 -12.55 -14.61 -0.22
N GLU A 509 -13.10 -15.80 0.02
CA GLU A 509 -12.35 -17.04 -0.03
C GLU A 509 -11.65 -17.26 -1.39
N PRO A 510 -10.31 -17.37 -1.42
CA PRO A 510 -9.54 -17.38 -2.66
C PRO A 510 -9.38 -18.77 -3.29
N ASP A 511 -10.09 -19.80 -2.83
CA ASP A 511 -9.87 -21.20 -3.21
C ASP A 511 -9.79 -21.42 -4.73
N PHE A 512 -10.65 -20.74 -5.48
CA PHE A 512 -10.64 -20.80 -6.93
C PHE A 512 -9.34 -20.25 -7.54
N TYR A 513 -8.90 -19.08 -7.08
CA TYR A 513 -7.66 -18.46 -7.55
C TYR A 513 -6.43 -19.26 -7.12
N ALA A 514 -6.46 -19.83 -5.91
CA ALA A 514 -5.41 -20.69 -5.38
C ALA A 514 -5.25 -21.97 -6.22
N ARG A 515 -6.36 -22.62 -6.62
CA ARG A 515 -6.33 -23.77 -7.55
C ARG A 515 -5.85 -23.40 -8.94
N LEU A 516 -6.26 -22.25 -9.50
CA LEU A 516 -5.73 -21.77 -10.78
C LEU A 516 -4.21 -21.56 -10.71
N LEU A 517 -3.72 -20.89 -9.67
CA LEU A 517 -2.29 -20.66 -9.47
C LEU A 517 -1.53 -21.99 -9.34
N THR A 518 -2.04 -22.91 -8.51
CA THR A 518 -1.42 -24.23 -8.29
C THR A 518 -1.35 -25.04 -9.57
N THR A 519 -2.44 -25.14 -10.32
CA THR A 519 -2.49 -25.94 -11.54
C THR A 519 -1.69 -25.33 -12.70
N ALA A 520 -1.55 -24.00 -12.73
CA ALA A 520 -0.71 -23.31 -13.71
C ALA A 520 0.79 -23.46 -13.40
N THR A 521 1.19 -23.29 -12.14
CA THR A 521 2.61 -23.14 -11.77
C THR A 521 3.25 -24.41 -11.21
N GLY A 522 2.47 -25.24 -10.53
CA GLY A 522 2.95 -26.37 -9.74
C GLY A 522 3.31 -26.00 -8.30
N PHE A 523 3.26 -24.73 -7.91
CA PHE A 523 3.37 -24.32 -6.52
C PHE A 523 2.09 -24.68 -5.78
N TYR A 524 2.18 -25.48 -4.72
CA TYR A 524 1.01 -25.79 -3.92
C TYR A 524 0.59 -24.54 -3.12
N VAL A 525 -0.54 -23.96 -3.50
CA VAL A 525 -1.14 -22.81 -2.82
C VAL A 525 -2.56 -23.19 -2.44
N ASP A 526 -2.80 -23.29 -1.14
CA ASP A 526 -4.13 -23.42 -0.57
C ASP A 526 -4.67 -22.05 -0.12
N ARG A 527 -5.80 -22.05 0.59
CA ARG A 527 -6.44 -20.83 1.10
C ARG A 527 -5.52 -20.04 2.05
N GLU A 528 -4.90 -20.72 3.00
CA GLU A 528 -4.11 -20.08 4.05
C GLU A 528 -2.82 -19.50 3.49
N GLU A 529 -2.13 -20.25 2.61
CA GLU A 529 -0.94 -19.73 1.93
C GLU A 529 -1.30 -18.58 0.99
N PHE A 530 -2.45 -18.60 0.33
CA PHE A 530 -2.89 -17.46 -0.50
C PHE A 530 -3.07 -16.18 0.34
N TYR A 531 -3.72 -16.26 1.50
CA TYR A 531 -3.83 -15.12 2.41
C TYR A 531 -2.46 -14.66 2.91
N LYS A 532 -1.57 -15.60 3.26
CA LYS A 532 -0.22 -15.30 3.74
C LYS A 532 0.63 -14.60 2.69
N ILE A 533 0.58 -15.04 1.42
CA ILE A 533 1.24 -14.36 0.29
C ILE A 533 0.71 -12.93 0.14
N GLY A 534 -0.61 -12.75 0.16
CA GLY A 534 -1.24 -11.44 0.08
C GLY A 534 -0.81 -10.49 1.20
N GLU A 535 -0.85 -10.99 2.43
CA GLU A 535 -0.44 -10.26 3.63
C GLU A 535 1.06 -9.93 3.60
N ARG A 536 1.91 -10.84 3.10
CA ARG A 536 3.35 -10.61 2.89
C ARG A 536 3.60 -9.47 1.91
N ILE A 537 2.95 -9.48 0.74
CA ILE A 537 3.08 -8.41 -0.26
C ILE A 537 2.64 -7.07 0.33
N TYR A 538 1.48 -7.04 0.99
CA TYR A 538 0.94 -5.80 1.54
C TYR A 538 1.82 -5.21 2.65
N ASN A 539 2.40 -6.05 3.50
CA ASN A 539 3.32 -5.61 4.55
C ASN A 539 4.68 -5.17 3.98
N LEU A 540 5.21 -5.85 2.96
CA LEU A 540 6.45 -5.41 2.29
C LEU A 540 6.31 -4.00 1.72
N GLU A 541 5.19 -3.72 1.04
CA GLU A 541 4.88 -2.39 0.55
C GLU A 541 4.69 -1.36 1.68
N ARG A 542 4.06 -1.77 2.79
CA ARG A 542 3.96 -0.89 3.97
C ARG A 542 5.34 -0.56 4.52
N LEU A 543 6.24 -1.54 4.61
CA LEU A 543 7.63 -1.33 5.03
C LEU A 543 8.37 -0.39 4.06
N PHE A 544 8.18 -0.53 2.74
CA PHE A 544 8.71 0.45 1.78
C PHE A 544 8.22 1.86 2.11
N ASN A 545 6.92 2.04 2.33
CA ASN A 545 6.38 3.36 2.65
C ASN A 545 6.90 3.90 4.00
N VAL A 546 7.00 3.07 5.04
CA VAL A 546 7.59 3.49 6.33
C VAL A 546 9.06 3.91 6.14
N ARG A 547 9.82 3.16 5.33
CA ARG A 547 11.20 3.50 4.94
C ARG A 547 11.30 4.86 4.25
N GLU A 548 10.31 5.21 3.44
CA GLU A 548 10.22 6.53 2.77
C GLU A 548 9.52 7.61 3.62
N GLY A 549 9.23 7.34 4.90
CA GLY A 549 8.76 8.33 5.88
C GLY A 549 7.24 8.41 6.09
N PHE A 550 6.47 7.47 5.57
CA PHE A 550 5.02 7.39 5.80
C PHE A 550 4.70 6.74 7.15
N SER A 551 3.63 7.22 7.79
CA SER A 551 3.16 6.73 9.08
C SER A 551 1.64 6.94 9.22
N ARG A 552 1.09 6.68 10.42
CA ARG A 552 -0.32 6.93 10.75
C ARG A 552 -0.83 8.31 10.30
N LYS A 553 -0.03 9.37 10.39
CA LYS A 553 -0.42 10.73 9.99
C LYS A 553 -0.81 10.84 8.50
N ASP A 554 -0.31 9.91 7.68
CA ASP A 554 -0.55 9.86 6.24
C ASP A 554 -1.70 8.91 5.86
N ASP A 555 -2.27 8.21 6.85
CA ASP A 555 -3.42 7.30 6.73
C ASP A 555 -4.73 8.01 7.12
N TYR A 556 -4.91 9.27 6.71
CA TYR A 556 -6.11 10.08 6.99
C TYR A 556 -6.79 10.57 5.71
N LEU A 557 -8.11 10.82 5.82
CA LEU A 557 -8.90 11.47 4.77
C LEU A 557 -8.75 13.00 4.82
N PRO A 558 -9.03 13.70 3.70
CA PRO A 558 -9.15 15.15 3.67
C PRO A 558 -10.14 15.68 4.72
N ARG A 559 -9.78 16.82 5.34
CA ARG A 559 -10.51 17.46 6.45
C ARG A 559 -12.02 17.63 6.18
N ARG A 560 -12.39 18.02 4.96
CA ARG A 560 -13.80 18.14 4.51
C ARG A 560 -14.60 16.87 4.80
N LEU A 561 -14.03 15.71 4.52
CA LEU A 561 -14.73 14.41 4.62
C LEU A 561 -14.82 13.92 6.08
N LEU A 562 -14.09 14.54 6.99
CA LEU A 562 -14.10 14.26 8.42
C LEU A 562 -15.03 15.20 9.18
N GLU A 563 -15.04 16.49 8.80
CA GLU A 563 -15.69 17.55 9.58
C GLU A 563 -17.02 18.02 8.99
N VAL A 564 -17.23 17.91 7.68
CA VAL A 564 -18.44 18.38 7.01
C VAL A 564 -19.37 17.19 6.75
N PRO A 565 -20.49 17.07 7.48
CA PRO A 565 -21.45 16.00 7.26
C PRO A 565 -21.97 15.99 5.83
N MET A 566 -22.28 14.81 5.30
CA MET A 566 -22.96 14.70 4.01
C MET A 566 -24.27 15.51 4.03
N PRO A 567 -24.49 16.44 3.09
CA PRO A 567 -25.64 17.37 3.16
C PRO A 567 -26.99 16.73 2.86
N GLU A 568 -27.04 15.71 2.01
CA GLU A 568 -28.28 15.12 1.49
C GLU A 568 -28.12 13.65 1.08
N GLY A 569 -29.20 13.06 0.55
CA GLY A 569 -29.25 11.65 0.15
C GLY A 569 -29.28 10.68 1.35
N PRO A 570 -29.23 9.36 1.10
CA PRO A 570 -29.28 8.34 2.16
C PRO A 570 -28.14 8.42 3.19
N ALA A 571 -26.99 9.02 2.82
CA ALA A 571 -25.86 9.22 3.70
C ALA A 571 -25.92 10.55 4.48
N LYS A 572 -27.02 11.31 4.42
CA LYS A 572 -27.16 12.62 5.07
C LYS A 572 -26.79 12.57 6.56
N GLY A 573 -25.94 13.49 6.99
CA GLY A 573 -25.47 13.61 8.38
C GLY A 573 -24.24 12.75 8.71
N GLU A 574 -23.82 11.85 7.81
CA GLU A 574 -22.67 10.98 8.05
C GLU A 574 -21.33 11.73 7.94
N THR A 575 -20.41 11.38 8.83
CA THR A 575 -18.98 11.75 8.87
C THR A 575 -18.13 10.49 9.17
N VAL A 576 -16.80 10.57 9.12
CA VAL A 576 -15.93 9.40 9.36
C VAL A 576 -15.05 9.60 10.60
N ASP A 577 -15.14 8.68 11.56
CA ASP A 577 -14.21 8.53 12.68
C ASP A 577 -13.02 7.67 12.24
N MET A 578 -11.96 8.35 11.79
CA MET A 578 -10.74 7.68 11.34
C MET A 578 -9.95 7.04 12.46
N ASP A 579 -9.97 7.59 13.68
CA ASP A 579 -9.18 7.04 14.78
C ASP A 579 -9.68 5.66 15.19
N ARG A 580 -11.00 5.48 15.29
CA ARG A 580 -11.60 4.16 15.53
C ARG A 580 -11.21 3.16 14.44
N LEU A 581 -11.39 3.52 13.17
CA LEU A 581 -11.09 2.64 12.03
C LEU A 581 -9.61 2.25 11.98
N LEU A 582 -8.70 3.19 12.18
CA LEU A 582 -7.25 2.94 12.14
C LEU A 582 -6.77 2.10 13.32
N ASN A 583 -7.30 2.34 14.52
CA ASN A 583 -6.94 1.55 15.70
C ASN A 583 -7.31 0.07 15.52
N GLU A 584 -8.55 -0.20 15.09
CA GLU A 584 -8.99 -1.56 14.79
C GLU A 584 -8.19 -2.16 13.62
N TYR A 585 -7.91 -1.38 12.57
CA TYR A 585 -7.17 -1.85 11.41
C TYR A 585 -5.70 -2.20 11.71
N TYR A 586 -4.98 -1.36 12.45
CA TYR A 586 -3.60 -1.66 12.85
C TYR A 586 -3.54 -2.85 13.80
N ALA A 587 -4.51 -2.98 14.71
CA ALA A 587 -4.65 -4.16 15.55
C ALA A 587 -4.71 -5.44 14.69
N VAL A 588 -5.67 -5.55 13.76
CA VAL A 588 -5.83 -6.75 12.92
C VAL A 588 -4.70 -6.96 11.91
N ARG A 589 -3.98 -5.90 11.54
CA ARG A 589 -2.79 -5.98 10.68
C ARG A 589 -1.54 -6.46 11.40
N GLY A 590 -1.50 -6.42 12.74
CA GLY A 590 -0.29 -6.67 13.51
C GLY A 590 0.71 -5.50 13.44
N TRP A 591 0.21 -4.27 13.31
CA TRP A 591 1.00 -3.04 13.26
C TRP A 591 0.94 -2.29 14.59
N ASP A 592 1.98 -1.52 14.90
CA ASP A 592 1.99 -0.64 16.07
C ASP A 592 1.03 0.54 15.90
N TYR A 593 0.93 1.40 16.94
CA TYR A 593 0.06 2.58 16.89
C TYR A 593 0.38 3.53 15.72
N ASN A 594 1.65 3.63 15.34
CA ASN A 594 2.12 4.48 14.23
C ASN A 594 1.90 3.83 12.85
N GLY A 595 1.29 2.65 12.80
CA GLY A 595 1.02 1.89 11.58
C GLY A 595 2.28 1.25 11.01
N ILE A 596 3.27 0.92 11.83
CA ILE A 596 4.49 0.21 11.43
C ILE A 596 4.29 -1.28 11.71
N PRO A 597 4.51 -2.19 10.74
CA PRO A 597 4.48 -3.62 11.00
C PRO A 597 5.44 -4.01 12.13
N THR A 598 4.93 -4.73 13.13
CA THR A 598 5.73 -5.16 14.29
C THR A 598 6.77 -6.22 13.92
N ASP A 599 7.84 -6.35 14.71
CA ASP A 599 8.87 -7.38 14.49
C ASP A 599 8.27 -8.79 14.43
N LYS A 600 7.28 -9.07 15.29
CA LYS A 600 6.51 -10.33 15.29
C LYS A 600 5.83 -10.57 13.94
N LYS A 601 5.15 -9.56 13.40
CA LYS A 601 4.46 -9.64 12.11
C LYS A 601 5.45 -9.79 10.94
N VAL A 602 6.53 -9.01 10.94
CA VAL A 602 7.60 -9.07 9.94
C VAL A 602 8.22 -10.47 9.89
N SER A 603 8.57 -11.03 11.04
CA SER A 603 9.13 -12.39 11.14
C SER A 603 8.13 -13.46 10.71
N GLN A 604 6.85 -13.36 11.10
CA GLN A 604 5.80 -14.31 10.70
C GLN A 604 5.66 -14.42 9.17
N LEU A 605 5.88 -13.30 8.47
CA LEU A 605 5.76 -13.22 7.02
C LEU A 605 7.07 -13.53 6.28
N GLY A 606 8.18 -13.78 6.99
CA GLY A 606 9.50 -13.99 6.38
C GLY A 606 10.06 -12.73 5.73
N LEU A 607 9.73 -11.55 6.25
CA LEU A 607 10.21 -10.26 5.76
C LEU A 607 11.42 -9.78 6.59
N LYS A 608 12.20 -8.87 6.01
CA LYS A 608 13.31 -8.21 6.73
C LYS A 608 12.79 -6.98 7.50
N PRO A 609 13.12 -6.82 8.79
CA PRO A 609 12.75 -5.64 9.55
C PRO A 609 13.49 -4.39 9.06
N LEU A 610 12.86 -3.21 9.22
CA LEU A 610 13.51 -1.92 8.93
C LEU A 610 14.49 -1.49 10.02
N TYR A 611 14.27 -1.95 11.26
CA TYR A 611 15.04 -1.53 12.43
C TYR A 611 15.37 -2.72 13.32
N GLU A 612 16.68 -3.02 13.42
CA GLU A 612 17.24 -4.11 14.24
C GLU A 612 17.99 -3.60 15.48
N GLY A 613 17.84 -2.31 15.79
CA GLY A 613 18.49 -1.67 16.93
C GLY A 613 17.78 -1.89 18.27
N PRO A 614 18.29 -1.28 19.35
CA PRO A 614 17.73 -1.40 20.69
C PRO A 614 16.28 -0.91 20.79
N LYS A 615 15.50 -1.53 21.67
CA LYS A 615 14.07 -1.29 21.86
C LYS A 615 13.81 -0.56 23.18
N LEU A 616 12.74 0.22 23.24
CA LEU A 616 12.30 0.88 24.47
C LEU A 616 11.28 0.01 25.20
N GLN A 617 11.53 -0.25 26.47
CA GLN A 617 10.60 -0.87 27.41
C GLN A 617 10.15 0.16 28.44
N VAL A 618 8.84 0.34 28.59
CA VAL A 618 8.27 1.24 29.60
C VAL A 618 7.77 0.43 30.79
N ALA A 619 8.43 0.60 31.93
CA ALA A 619 8.10 -0.06 33.20
C ALA A 619 7.02 0.73 33.95
N ILE A 620 5.82 0.15 34.08
CA ILE A 620 4.67 0.81 34.71
C ILE A 620 4.47 0.28 36.12
N ASP A 621 5.14 0.93 37.07
CA ASP A 621 5.14 0.60 38.51
C ASP A 621 4.01 1.29 39.30
N GLU A 622 2.85 1.48 38.68
CA GLU A 622 1.68 2.05 39.35
C GLU A 622 1.00 1.02 40.26
N ARG A 623 0.31 1.49 41.31
CA ARG A 623 -0.41 0.59 42.23
C ARG A 623 -1.82 0.24 41.79
N TYR A 624 -2.44 1.10 41.01
CA TYR A 624 -3.85 0.96 40.63
C TYR A 624 -4.01 0.98 39.13
N LEU A 625 -4.88 0.11 38.64
CA LEU A 625 -5.12 -0.04 37.20
C LEU A 625 -5.59 1.27 36.53
N LYS A 626 -6.42 2.05 37.23
CA LYS A 626 -6.93 3.35 36.74
C LYS A 626 -5.83 4.36 36.42
N ASP A 627 -4.69 4.27 37.10
CA ASP A 627 -3.54 5.16 36.92
C ASP A 627 -2.56 4.58 35.88
N ALA A 628 -2.47 3.25 35.83
CA ALA A 628 -1.62 2.52 34.89
C ALA A 628 -2.11 2.57 33.43
N LEU A 629 -3.43 2.43 33.19
CA LEU A 629 -3.98 2.32 31.83
C LEU A 629 -3.70 3.57 30.96
N PRO A 630 -3.91 4.81 31.43
CA PRO A 630 -3.59 5.99 30.62
C PRO A 630 -2.09 6.09 30.30
N ILE A 631 -1.22 5.67 31.20
CA ILE A 631 0.24 5.68 30.99
C ILE A 631 0.64 4.63 29.96
N ALA A 632 0.07 3.43 30.03
CA ALA A 632 0.31 2.36 29.06
C ALA A 632 -0.13 2.78 27.66
N GLU A 633 -1.34 3.33 27.52
CA GLU A 633 -1.86 3.82 26.25
C GLU A 633 -1.00 4.96 25.71
N ALA A 634 -0.67 5.96 26.53
CA ALA A 634 0.18 7.07 26.13
C ALA A 634 1.57 6.60 25.68
N SER A 635 2.17 5.64 26.38
CA SER A 635 3.48 5.08 26.03
C SER A 635 3.42 4.28 24.72
N TYR A 636 2.38 3.48 24.52
CA TYR A 636 2.15 2.76 23.26
C TYR A 636 1.99 3.73 22.08
N ARG A 637 1.22 4.81 22.27
CA ARG A 637 1.08 5.91 21.28
C ARG A 637 2.39 6.65 21.03
N GLY A 638 3.23 6.75 22.05
CA GLY A 638 4.58 7.31 21.98
C GLY A 638 5.56 6.44 21.19
N GLY A 639 5.18 5.21 20.84
CA GLY A 639 5.98 4.28 20.05
C GLY A 639 6.85 3.33 20.88
N ALA A 640 6.53 3.11 22.16
CA ALA A 640 7.19 2.09 22.95
C ALA A 640 6.99 0.71 22.31
N ASP A 641 8.09 -0.04 22.14
CA ASP A 641 8.07 -1.40 21.58
C ASP A 641 7.50 -2.40 22.62
N ILE A 642 7.80 -2.15 23.90
CA ILE A 642 7.52 -3.04 25.01
C ILE A 642 6.81 -2.27 26.14
N ILE A 643 5.68 -2.81 26.61
CA ILE A 643 4.92 -2.31 27.76
C ILE A 643 4.99 -3.34 28.88
N GLU A 644 5.48 -2.93 30.05
CA GLU A 644 5.64 -3.81 31.20
C GLU A 644 4.61 -3.47 32.28
N ALA A 645 3.83 -4.47 32.69
CA ALA A 645 3.08 -4.43 33.94
C ALA A 645 4.05 -4.69 35.09
N GLY A 646 4.46 -3.63 35.78
CA GLY A 646 5.49 -3.70 36.82
C GLY A 646 5.04 -4.48 38.05
N THR A 647 6.00 -4.97 38.83
CA THR A 647 5.75 -5.75 40.07
C THR A 647 4.70 -5.12 41.00
N PRO A 648 4.71 -3.80 41.31
CA PRO A 648 3.71 -3.20 42.20
C PRO A 648 2.28 -3.32 41.66
N LEU A 649 2.11 -3.17 40.34
CA LEU A 649 0.81 -3.26 39.69
C LEU A 649 0.28 -4.68 39.75
N ILE A 650 1.12 -5.66 39.39
CA ILE A 650 0.75 -7.08 39.42
C ILE A 650 0.41 -7.53 40.85
N LYS A 651 1.17 -7.09 41.85
CA LYS A 651 0.88 -7.44 43.25
C LYS A 651 -0.44 -6.87 43.76
N SER A 652 -0.87 -5.73 43.22
CA SER A 652 -2.09 -5.03 43.64
C SER A 652 -3.33 -5.53 42.88
N GLU A 653 -3.23 -5.67 41.56
CA GLU A 653 -4.36 -5.92 40.65
C GLU A 653 -4.37 -7.34 40.07
N GLY A 654 -3.32 -8.13 40.34
CA GLY A 654 -3.08 -9.42 39.72
C GLY A 654 -2.77 -9.32 38.23
N LEU A 655 -2.82 -10.46 37.54
CA LEU A 655 -2.56 -10.56 36.10
C LEU A 655 -3.69 -9.98 35.22
N ARG A 656 -4.80 -9.53 35.83
CA ARG A 656 -5.79 -8.72 35.13
C ARG A 656 -5.16 -7.46 34.52
N ALA A 657 -4.13 -6.88 35.14
CA ALA A 657 -3.41 -5.74 34.58
C ALA A 657 -2.83 -6.05 33.19
N VAL A 658 -2.21 -7.22 33.02
CA VAL A 658 -1.66 -7.70 31.73
C VAL A 658 -2.78 -7.84 30.69
N LYS A 659 -3.92 -8.40 31.09
CA LYS A 659 -5.10 -8.57 30.22
C LYS A 659 -5.66 -7.24 29.74
N GLU A 660 -5.74 -6.24 30.62
CA GLU A 660 -6.21 -4.91 30.23
C GLU A 660 -5.19 -4.16 29.38
N PHE A 661 -3.88 -4.31 29.64
CA PHE A 661 -2.82 -3.79 28.77
C PHE A 661 -2.91 -4.37 27.36
N ARG A 662 -3.17 -5.68 27.20
CA ARG A 662 -3.36 -6.31 25.88
C ARG A 662 -4.54 -5.72 25.12
N LYS A 663 -5.61 -5.31 25.78
CA LYS A 663 -6.77 -4.70 25.10
C LYS A 663 -6.44 -3.33 24.52
N ILE A 664 -5.71 -2.50 25.26
CA ILE A 664 -5.40 -1.11 24.83
C ILE A 664 -4.11 -1.02 24.00
N CYS A 665 -3.20 -2.00 24.13
CA CYS A 665 -1.93 -2.09 23.40
C CYS A 665 -1.86 -3.43 22.62
N PRO A 666 -2.75 -3.68 21.64
CA PRO A 666 -2.98 -5.02 21.08
C PRO A 666 -1.75 -5.66 20.42
N ASN A 667 -0.84 -4.85 19.86
CA ASN A 667 0.34 -5.32 19.15
C ASN A 667 1.66 -4.96 19.83
N ALA A 668 1.63 -4.33 21.01
CA ALA A 668 2.84 -4.15 21.80
C ALA A 668 3.34 -5.51 22.32
N THR A 669 4.64 -5.63 22.57
CA THR A 669 5.17 -6.72 23.40
C THR A 669 4.82 -6.42 24.85
N ILE A 670 4.10 -7.33 25.51
CA ILE A 670 3.68 -7.13 26.91
C ILE A 670 4.51 -7.99 27.85
N ILE A 671 5.12 -7.36 28.86
CA ILE A 671 5.86 -8.04 29.92
C ILE A 671 5.00 -8.13 31.18
N ALA A 672 4.95 -9.33 31.77
CA ALA A 672 4.53 -9.53 33.14
C ALA A 672 5.77 -9.58 34.04
N ASP A 673 6.04 -8.50 34.77
CA ASP A 673 7.16 -8.41 35.72
C ASP A 673 6.81 -9.09 37.05
N LEU A 674 6.69 -10.42 36.98
CA LEU A 674 6.35 -11.31 38.08
C LEU A 674 7.42 -11.37 39.16
N LYS A 675 8.68 -11.19 38.77
CA LYS A 675 9.87 -11.54 39.57
C LYS A 675 9.73 -12.93 40.19
N THR A 676 9.36 -13.90 39.35
CA THR A 676 9.14 -15.29 39.75
C THR A 676 10.35 -15.83 40.50
N PHE A 677 10.10 -16.34 41.70
CA PHE A 677 11.13 -16.93 42.56
C PHE A 677 10.89 -18.42 42.81
N ASP A 678 9.66 -18.89 42.63
CA ASP A 678 9.27 -20.31 42.75
C ASP A 678 8.20 -20.63 41.69
N THR A 679 7.99 -21.91 41.38
CA THR A 679 6.95 -22.40 40.47
C THR A 679 6.99 -21.78 39.06
N GLY A 680 8.15 -21.86 38.41
CA GLY A 680 8.42 -21.22 37.11
C GLY A 680 7.37 -21.53 36.03
N TRP A 681 6.93 -22.78 35.91
CA TRP A 681 5.90 -23.15 34.94
C TRP A 681 4.55 -22.46 35.20
N LEU A 682 4.08 -22.46 36.44
CA LEU A 682 2.73 -22.05 36.82
C LEU A 682 2.53 -20.55 36.60
N GLU A 683 3.45 -19.74 37.10
CA GLU A 683 3.37 -18.29 36.93
C GLU A 683 3.49 -17.89 35.45
N THR A 684 4.30 -18.63 34.68
CA THR A 684 4.42 -18.43 33.24
C THR A 684 3.10 -18.73 32.53
N GLU A 685 2.44 -19.86 32.82
CA GLU A 685 1.15 -20.22 32.23
C GLU A 685 0.07 -19.17 32.57
N LEU A 686 0.00 -18.74 33.83
CA LEU A 686 -0.95 -17.71 34.26
C LEU A 686 -0.74 -16.38 33.51
N ALA A 687 0.50 -15.96 33.29
CA ALA A 687 0.80 -14.74 32.55
C ALA A 687 0.45 -14.84 31.06
N VAL A 688 0.70 -16.01 30.44
CA VAL A 688 0.33 -16.29 29.04
C VAL A 688 -1.18 -16.22 28.86
N GLU A 689 -1.97 -16.82 29.76
CA GLU A 689 -3.43 -16.80 29.71
C GLU A 689 -4.02 -15.38 29.78
N ASN A 690 -3.26 -14.43 30.34
CA ASN A 690 -3.61 -13.01 30.41
C ASN A 690 -2.96 -12.17 29.29
N GLY A 691 -2.21 -12.77 28.37
CA GLY A 691 -1.72 -12.13 27.15
C GLY A 691 -0.31 -11.53 27.22
N ALA A 692 0.52 -11.98 28.16
CA ALA A 692 1.96 -11.64 28.19
C ALA A 692 2.72 -12.28 27.02
N ASP A 693 3.70 -11.57 26.46
CA ASP A 693 4.69 -12.11 25.50
C ASP A 693 6.04 -12.40 26.17
N ILE A 694 6.29 -11.84 27.36
CA ILE A 694 7.51 -12.04 28.14
C ILE A 694 7.14 -12.13 29.63
N VAL A 695 7.79 -13.05 30.34
CA VAL A 695 7.73 -13.15 31.81
C VAL A 695 9.10 -12.94 32.43
N THR A 696 9.15 -12.31 33.60
CA THR A 696 10.42 -12.10 34.32
C THR A 696 10.63 -13.17 35.40
N VAL A 697 11.83 -13.73 35.47
CA VAL A 697 12.25 -14.68 36.52
C VAL A 697 13.48 -14.12 37.24
N MET A 698 13.56 -14.30 38.56
CA MET A 698 14.71 -13.80 39.33
C MET A 698 15.94 -14.69 39.10
N GLY A 699 17.07 -14.12 38.68
CA GLY A 699 18.32 -14.86 38.48
C GLY A 699 18.91 -15.45 39.75
N ALA A 700 18.45 -14.99 40.91
CA ALA A 700 18.82 -15.51 42.23
C ALA A 700 18.06 -16.79 42.64
N THR A 701 17.04 -17.20 41.89
CA THR A 701 16.37 -18.49 42.12
C THR A 701 17.20 -19.67 41.59
N ASP A 702 16.79 -20.88 41.95
CA ASP A 702 17.43 -22.12 41.50
C ASP A 702 17.22 -22.40 40.00
N ASP A 703 18.10 -23.21 39.42
CA ASP A 703 18.08 -23.54 38.00
C ASP A 703 16.83 -24.32 37.57
N TYR A 704 16.18 -25.04 38.50
CA TYR A 704 14.97 -25.79 38.18
C TYR A 704 13.82 -24.82 37.89
N THR A 705 13.58 -23.83 38.74
CA THR A 705 12.56 -22.79 38.50
C THR A 705 12.79 -22.06 37.17
N ILE A 706 14.04 -21.72 36.83
CA ILE A 706 14.36 -21.06 35.55
C ILE A 706 14.09 -22.00 34.36
N LYS A 707 14.57 -23.24 34.39
CA LYS A 707 14.35 -24.23 33.32
C LYS A 707 12.87 -24.51 33.11
N ASP A 708 12.12 -24.56 34.19
CA ASP A 708 10.70 -24.85 34.19
C ASP A 708 9.88 -23.70 33.57
N ALA A 709 10.22 -22.45 33.91
CA ALA A 709 9.70 -21.26 33.22
C ALA A 709 10.06 -21.25 31.72
N VAL A 710 11.31 -21.57 31.35
CA VAL A 710 11.74 -21.68 29.94
C VAL A 710 10.97 -22.77 29.21
N GLY A 711 10.72 -23.92 29.84
CA GLY A 711 9.93 -25.01 29.30
C GLY A 711 8.49 -24.58 28.99
N ALA A 712 7.84 -23.92 29.95
CA ALA A 712 6.51 -23.34 29.76
C ALA A 712 6.52 -22.27 28.68
N ALA A 713 7.46 -21.32 28.70
CA ALA A 713 7.55 -20.26 27.71
C ALA A 713 7.68 -20.80 26.28
N ARG A 714 8.51 -21.82 26.07
CA ARG A 714 8.65 -22.51 24.77
C ARG A 714 7.36 -23.18 24.31
N LYS A 715 6.62 -23.83 25.22
CA LYS A 715 5.32 -24.46 24.92
C LYS A 715 4.31 -23.45 24.37
N TYR A 716 4.32 -22.22 24.87
CA TYR A 716 3.38 -21.17 24.47
C TYR A 716 3.94 -20.16 23.46
N GLY A 717 5.23 -20.26 23.10
CA GLY A 717 5.88 -19.35 22.16
C GLY A 717 6.11 -17.94 22.71
N ILE A 718 6.27 -17.80 24.02
CA ILE A 718 6.64 -16.54 24.70
C ILE A 718 8.10 -16.59 25.17
N LYS A 719 8.64 -15.48 25.69
CA LYS A 719 10.04 -15.38 26.11
C LYS A 719 10.19 -15.29 27.64
N VAL A 720 11.35 -15.71 28.14
CA VAL A 720 11.76 -15.50 29.54
C VAL A 720 12.85 -14.44 29.61
N MET A 721 12.64 -13.45 30.47
CA MET A 721 13.65 -12.47 30.87
C MET A 721 14.14 -12.79 32.28
N VAL A 722 15.45 -12.99 32.47
CA VAL A 722 16.02 -13.17 33.81
C VAL A 722 16.53 -11.85 34.37
N ASP A 723 16.00 -11.45 35.52
CA ASP A 723 16.43 -10.26 36.27
C ASP A 723 17.64 -10.61 37.16
N LEU A 724 18.78 -9.96 36.91
CA LEU A 724 20.05 -10.18 37.61
C LEU A 724 20.21 -9.28 38.85
N MET A 725 19.13 -8.63 39.31
CA MET A 725 19.14 -7.74 40.46
C MET A 725 19.74 -8.40 41.71
N ASN A 726 20.60 -7.65 42.41
CA ASN A 726 21.24 -8.02 43.69
C ASN A 726 22.14 -9.27 43.66
N LEU A 727 22.59 -9.71 42.49
CA LEU A 727 23.60 -10.76 42.38
C LEU A 727 25.00 -10.21 42.62
N LYS A 728 25.84 -10.98 43.31
CA LYS A 728 27.26 -10.65 43.54
C LYS A 728 28.08 -10.73 42.26
N ASP A 729 27.80 -11.74 41.43
CA ASP A 729 28.43 -11.96 40.13
C ASP A 729 27.34 -12.13 39.04
N PRO A 730 26.81 -11.02 38.52
CA PRO A 730 25.76 -11.06 37.51
C PRO A 730 26.25 -11.60 36.16
N ILE A 731 27.55 -11.48 35.84
CA ILE A 731 28.10 -11.94 34.56
C ILE A 731 28.15 -13.47 34.52
N SER A 732 28.72 -14.11 35.55
CA SER A 732 28.74 -15.58 35.61
C SER A 732 27.32 -16.14 35.56
N ARG A 733 26.41 -15.54 36.34
CA ARG A 733 25.02 -15.99 36.37
C ARG A 733 24.33 -15.81 35.02
N ALA A 734 24.58 -14.72 34.30
CA ALA A 734 24.04 -14.53 32.95
C ALA A 734 24.47 -15.63 31.97
N MET A 735 25.75 -16.02 32.00
CA MET A 735 26.28 -17.11 31.17
C MET A 735 25.69 -18.47 31.55
N GLU A 736 25.39 -18.69 32.83
CA GLU A 736 24.72 -19.91 33.30
C GLU A 736 23.28 -19.97 32.79
N VAL A 737 22.48 -18.92 33.01
CA VAL A 737 21.06 -18.91 32.64
C VAL A 737 20.84 -18.91 31.13
N GLU A 738 21.77 -18.34 30.34
CA GLU A 738 21.77 -18.48 28.88
C GLU A 738 21.81 -19.96 28.46
N LYS A 739 22.64 -20.78 29.10
CA LYS A 739 22.72 -22.24 28.83
C LYS A 739 21.44 -22.97 29.22
N LEU A 740 20.64 -22.39 30.12
CA LEU A 740 19.31 -22.92 30.49
C LEU A 740 18.25 -22.62 29.43
N GLY A 741 18.57 -21.80 28.43
CA GLY A 741 17.68 -21.46 27.33
C GLY A 741 16.86 -20.20 27.53
N VAL A 742 17.29 -19.32 28.44
CA VAL A 742 16.71 -17.99 28.67
C VAL A 742 16.88 -17.11 27.43
N ASP A 743 15.87 -16.29 27.13
CA ASP A 743 15.84 -15.46 25.92
C ASP A 743 16.48 -14.08 26.13
N ILE A 744 16.39 -13.51 27.33
CA ILE A 744 16.85 -12.16 27.65
C ILE A 744 17.41 -12.13 29.07
N VAL A 745 18.51 -11.40 29.29
CA VAL A 745 19.00 -11.08 30.64
C VAL A 745 18.87 -9.58 30.92
N CYS A 746 18.42 -9.22 32.12
CA CYS A 746 18.25 -7.84 32.55
C CYS A 746 19.29 -7.49 33.61
N MET A 747 20.14 -6.51 33.29
CA MET A 747 21.00 -5.84 34.24
C MET A 747 20.20 -4.77 34.97
N HIS A 748 19.75 -5.07 36.18
CA HIS A 748 18.90 -4.19 36.96
C HIS A 748 19.65 -3.60 38.17
N VAL A 749 19.82 -2.29 38.18
CA VAL A 749 20.35 -1.56 39.34
C VAL A 749 19.20 -1.08 40.23
N GLY A 750 19.08 -1.68 41.42
CA GLY A 750 18.01 -1.38 42.37
C GLY A 750 17.96 0.10 42.82
N ILE A 751 16.75 0.54 43.21
CA ILE A 751 16.42 1.94 43.59
C ILE A 751 17.32 2.50 44.71
N SER A 752 17.74 1.65 45.65
CA SER A 752 18.62 2.03 46.78
C SER A 752 20.07 2.34 46.38
N ALA A 753 20.51 1.93 45.19
CA ALA A 753 21.85 2.15 44.65
C ALA A 753 21.93 3.28 43.59
N GLN A 754 20.82 3.98 43.30
CA GLN A 754 20.76 4.97 42.21
C GLN A 754 21.29 6.37 42.58
N THR A 755 21.72 6.61 43.82
CA THR A 755 22.01 7.96 44.38
C THR A 755 23.48 8.41 44.36
N ARG A 756 24.41 7.71 43.69
CA ARG A 756 25.86 8.02 43.71
C ARG A 756 26.44 8.25 42.31
N GLU A 757 27.00 9.44 42.05
CA GLU A 757 27.55 9.86 40.73
C GLU A 757 28.78 9.05 40.26
N ARG A 758 29.59 8.48 41.18
CA ARG A 758 30.79 7.70 40.84
C ARG A 758 30.52 6.31 40.22
N GLU A 759 29.25 5.91 40.07
CA GLU A 759 28.87 4.56 39.62
C GLU A 759 28.51 4.46 38.12
N VAL A 760 28.38 5.56 37.37
CA VAL A 760 27.91 5.51 35.96
C VAL A 760 28.92 4.81 35.05
N ASP A 761 30.20 5.16 35.14
CA ASP A 761 31.27 4.52 34.35
C ASP A 761 31.42 3.03 34.69
N GLN A 762 31.28 2.68 35.98
CA GLN A 762 31.30 1.29 36.44
C GLN A 762 30.10 0.50 35.91
N LYS A 763 28.91 1.12 35.85
CA LYS A 763 27.70 0.53 35.27
C LYS A 763 27.85 0.30 33.77
N ILE A 764 28.43 1.24 33.04
CA ILE A 764 28.70 1.10 31.60
C ILE A 764 29.66 -0.07 31.36
N ALA A 765 30.80 -0.10 32.05
CA ALA A 765 31.78 -1.19 31.92
C ALA A 765 31.16 -2.56 32.25
N LEU A 766 30.29 -2.63 33.26
CA LEU A 766 29.59 -3.85 33.61
C LEU A 766 28.61 -4.30 32.50
N VAL A 767 27.84 -3.38 31.92
CA VAL A 767 26.95 -3.67 30.78
C VAL A 767 27.75 -4.13 29.57
N GLU A 768 28.86 -3.45 29.23
CA GLU A 768 29.74 -3.86 28.12
C GLU A 768 30.30 -5.26 28.32
N ASN A 769 30.77 -5.57 29.53
CA ASN A 769 31.30 -6.90 29.86
C ASN A 769 30.20 -7.96 29.79
N LEU A 770 28.99 -7.65 30.28
CA LEU A 770 27.84 -8.54 30.18
C LEU A 770 27.47 -8.82 28.72
N VAL A 771 27.34 -7.78 27.89
CA VAL A 771 27.02 -7.88 26.46
C VAL A 771 28.07 -8.72 25.71
N LYS A 772 29.36 -8.62 26.07
CA LYS A 772 30.43 -9.45 25.48
C LYS A 772 30.39 -10.90 25.94
N SER A 773 29.76 -11.18 27.08
CA SER A 773 29.78 -12.50 27.72
C SER A 773 28.62 -13.41 27.31
N VAL A 774 27.53 -12.86 26.75
CA VAL A 774 26.35 -13.62 26.31
C VAL A 774 25.99 -13.29 24.86
N LYS A 775 25.30 -14.21 24.18
CA LYS A 775 24.76 -14.03 22.82
C LYS A 775 23.32 -13.52 22.82
N ILE A 776 22.59 -13.78 23.89
CA ILE A 776 21.21 -13.31 24.06
C ILE A 776 21.14 -11.79 24.33
N PRO A 777 20.02 -11.13 23.96
CA PRO A 777 19.80 -9.71 24.26
C PRO A 777 20.01 -9.34 25.74
N VAL A 778 20.72 -8.24 25.97
CA VAL A 778 20.87 -7.62 27.30
C VAL A 778 19.90 -6.44 27.41
N ALA A 779 19.03 -6.50 28.42
CA ALA A 779 18.19 -5.40 28.87
C ALA A 779 18.89 -4.64 30.01
N VAL A 780 18.67 -3.32 30.11
CA VAL A 780 19.24 -2.50 31.19
C VAL A 780 18.14 -1.70 31.88
N ALA A 781 18.08 -1.82 33.21
CA ALA A 781 17.17 -1.10 34.08
C ALA A 781 17.91 -0.38 35.22
N GLY A 782 17.30 0.69 35.73
CA GLY A 782 17.76 1.40 36.92
C GLY A 782 18.14 2.85 36.66
N GLY A 783 17.13 3.75 36.65
CA GLY A 783 17.36 5.20 36.57
C GLY A 783 17.74 5.72 35.18
N ILE A 784 17.35 5.04 34.10
CA ILE A 784 17.64 5.46 32.73
C ILE A 784 16.95 6.80 32.42
N LYS A 785 17.77 7.84 32.25
CA LYS A 785 17.38 9.17 31.78
C LYS A 785 17.87 9.39 30.35
N LEU A 786 17.38 10.44 29.69
CA LEU A 786 17.78 10.77 28.31
C LEU A 786 19.31 10.90 28.16
N GLU A 787 20.00 11.47 29.15
CA GLU A 787 21.47 11.62 29.12
C GLU A 787 22.22 10.27 29.08
N VAL A 788 21.62 9.21 29.63
CA VAL A 788 22.24 7.88 29.76
C VAL A 788 21.97 6.99 28.54
N VAL A 789 20.93 7.29 27.76
CA VAL A 789 20.54 6.50 26.58
C VAL A 789 21.69 6.28 25.61
N PRO A 790 22.46 7.31 25.18
CA PRO A 790 23.53 7.08 24.21
C PRO A 790 24.61 6.14 24.73
N LEU A 791 24.93 6.23 26.03
CA LEU A 791 25.94 5.40 26.69
C LEU A 791 25.53 3.92 26.69
N MET A 792 24.27 3.62 27.03
CA MET A 792 23.75 2.25 27.05
C MET A 792 23.62 1.64 25.65
N VAL A 793 23.17 2.43 24.67
CA VAL A 793 23.10 2.00 23.26
C VAL A 793 24.49 1.67 22.73
N ASN A 794 25.51 2.48 23.06
CA ASN A 794 26.89 2.24 22.65
C ASN A 794 27.51 1.03 23.37
N ALA A 795 27.18 0.82 24.65
CA ALA A 795 27.57 -0.37 25.40
C ALA A 795 26.99 -1.68 24.81
N GLY A 796 25.99 -1.59 23.92
CA GLY A 796 25.41 -2.72 23.20
C GLY A 796 24.13 -3.27 23.82
N ALA A 797 23.53 -2.57 24.77
CA ALA A 797 22.21 -2.91 25.31
C ALA A 797 21.18 -2.99 24.18
N LYS A 798 20.34 -4.04 24.20
CA LYS A 798 19.29 -4.26 23.20
C LYS A 798 17.90 -3.85 23.68
N ILE A 799 17.71 -3.68 24.99
CA ILE A 799 16.47 -3.16 25.58
C ILE A 799 16.84 -2.13 26.65
N LEU A 800 16.25 -0.94 26.57
CA LEU A 800 16.38 0.09 27.60
C LEU A 800 15.07 0.17 28.37
N ILE A 801 15.12 -0.10 29.67
CA ILE A 801 13.95 -0.12 30.55
C ILE A 801 13.83 1.23 31.27
N VAL A 802 12.75 1.95 31.01
CA VAL A 802 12.50 3.30 31.51
C VAL A 802 11.20 3.33 32.29
N GLY A 803 11.27 3.63 33.59
CA GLY A 803 10.11 3.81 34.45
C GLY A 803 9.79 5.28 34.67
N GLY A 804 10.15 5.80 35.85
CA GLY A 804 9.76 7.13 36.34
C GLY A 804 10.04 8.32 35.42
N ALA A 805 11.03 8.26 34.52
CA ALA A 805 11.29 9.33 33.55
C ALA A 805 10.17 9.49 32.50
N ILE A 806 9.38 8.43 32.27
CA ILE A 806 8.20 8.44 31.40
C ILE A 806 6.92 8.49 32.24
N THR A 807 6.78 7.58 33.21
CA THR A 807 5.52 7.39 33.93
C THR A 807 5.13 8.59 34.81
N LYS A 808 6.11 9.37 35.29
CA LYS A 808 5.88 10.59 36.08
C LYS A 808 5.95 11.88 35.25
N SER A 809 6.09 11.77 33.92
CA SER A 809 6.05 12.92 33.02
C SER A 809 4.66 13.52 32.98
N ALA A 810 4.57 14.85 32.83
CA ALA A 810 3.30 15.52 32.56
C ALA A 810 2.67 15.05 31.24
N ASN A 811 3.48 14.58 30.30
CA ASN A 811 3.04 13.95 29.06
C ASN A 811 3.86 12.69 28.77
N PRO A 812 3.37 11.50 29.19
CA PRO A 812 4.06 10.23 28.96
C PRO A 812 4.23 9.88 27.48
N GLU A 813 3.29 10.25 26.61
CA GLU A 813 3.37 9.99 25.16
C GLU A 813 4.57 10.70 24.53
N GLU A 814 4.70 12.00 24.79
CA GLU A 814 5.79 12.80 24.27
C GLU A 814 7.13 12.42 24.92
N ALA A 815 7.16 12.09 26.21
CA ALA A 815 8.35 11.57 26.88
C ALA A 815 8.83 10.27 26.21
N THR A 816 7.91 9.33 25.98
CA THR A 816 8.20 8.06 25.30
C THR A 816 8.77 8.30 23.91
N ARG A 817 8.13 9.17 23.11
CA ARG A 817 8.58 9.51 21.76
C ARG A 817 10.01 10.04 21.73
N ARG A 818 10.40 10.86 22.72
CA ARG A 818 11.79 11.36 22.85
C ARG A 818 12.79 10.24 23.09
N PHE A 819 12.48 9.29 23.98
CA PHE A 819 13.33 8.12 24.21
C PHE A 819 13.48 7.27 22.95
N VAL A 820 12.37 6.93 22.27
CA VAL A 820 12.40 6.15 21.02
C VAL A 820 13.27 6.83 19.97
N ASN A 821 13.07 8.13 19.75
CA ASN A 821 13.84 8.88 18.76
C ASN A 821 15.33 8.93 19.10
N LEU A 822 15.68 9.14 20.37
CA LEU A 822 17.08 9.19 20.82
C LEU A 822 17.78 7.83 20.67
N ILE A 823 17.11 6.74 21.04
CA ILE A 823 17.63 5.37 20.87
C ILE A 823 17.93 5.10 19.39
N ARG A 824 16.94 5.34 18.51
CA ARG A 824 17.07 5.08 17.07
C ARG A 824 18.15 5.95 16.43
N THR A 825 18.21 7.24 16.78
CA THR A 825 19.21 8.17 16.23
C THR A 825 20.63 7.76 16.64
N THR A 826 20.83 7.43 17.93
CA THR A 826 22.14 6.98 18.44
C THR A 826 22.58 5.69 17.74
N TRP A 827 21.67 4.72 17.60
CA TRP A 827 21.97 3.45 16.94
C TRP A 827 22.39 3.64 15.48
N ASN A 828 21.67 4.49 14.74
CA ASN A 828 21.98 4.77 13.35
C ASN A 828 23.34 5.48 13.19
N GLN A 829 23.67 6.43 14.07
CA GLN A 829 24.98 7.10 14.09
C GLN A 829 26.12 6.11 14.35
N ARG A 830 25.96 5.20 15.33
CA ARG A 830 26.94 4.15 15.64
C ARG A 830 27.26 3.27 14.42
N ASN A 831 26.23 2.78 13.72
CA ASN A 831 26.42 1.92 12.56
C ASN A 831 26.97 2.65 11.34
N PHE A 832 26.64 3.93 11.17
CA PHE A 832 27.23 4.74 10.11
C PHE A 832 28.74 4.93 10.29
N VAL A 833 29.21 5.12 11.53
CA VAL A 833 30.63 5.21 11.85
C VAL A 833 31.33 3.85 11.68
N ALA A 834 30.70 2.77 12.13
CA ALA A 834 31.26 1.42 12.03
C ALA A 834 31.42 0.93 10.58
N ASN A 835 30.53 1.34 9.65
CA ASN A 835 30.63 0.98 8.23
C ASN A 835 31.67 1.80 7.43
N LYS A 836 32.26 2.85 8.04
CA LYS A 836 33.33 3.66 7.44
C LYS A 836 34.73 3.28 7.93
N GLN A 837 34.82 2.46 8.98
CA GLN A 837 36.04 1.83 9.49
C GLN A 837 36.18 0.43 8.92
#